data_AF-A0A816PUV3-F1
#
_entry.id   AF-A0A816PUV3-F1
#
_cell.length_a   1.000
_cell.length_b   1.000
_cell.length_c   1.000
_cell.angle_alpha   90.00
_cell.angle_beta   90.00
_cell.angle_gamma   90.00
#
_symmetry.space_group_name_H-M   'P 1'
#
loop_
_entity.id
_entity.type
_entity.pdbx_description
1 polymer ?
#
loop_
_entity_poly.entity_id
_entity_poly.type
_entity_poly.pdbx_seq_one_letter_code
_entity_poly.pdbx_strand_id
1 'polypeptide(L)'
;MLARYSSDFVLFRELVQNSDDARATYVELHFKCDISHGVINNAVCDNQSDLQHPRVKSKLTANYIGNAASHKTPSQSSYSMPKEADAQFHNSTIREICVINNGSVFSDVDWKRVASIAEGNVNVESIGQFGVGFFSVFSLSEEPVIVSGTDGMIFTWGDDGSLTARRCELPVQQQSPNTSIILKMRSKFILCVYDTKSVRESNVTTNIIPSINLGQLKSYLTKVLSFTKRVNRLSISINDETIFEVTKTIQTAPLSETISKFELESVNSMFILNSFEHIKQEIKISNGLSVVLRHIAVQAKVTINETLHGKIQEILKKSLPSSVPIQLLLAPSSIITKLKEFRLTSNHTNFDFKTLNNLSPLKFEKGQLVPSGKSWICKSLRQNEELLLAVGQVARYTYDVAIRAAVTDIKNGEADINRLSVVIAPYSFQSSSPNSRIGLTICEGFFYSKADILVPVRLSPSNAYIQLIPSTKAYLTYSNLIYSFLSVPLIPIELASSGLFTNLKSWDLIVEVNDTIVKQTVQNSVMNFTEFVEFLRWLSQFDVENRELIREMLSLVKVYHNTSSDILTLKNIRYFDPYGVPSILPLRSDILPSSVVQYISREQLNKRLLLLAISLEELLEFYMHKDQRNIFLNSITAAALLAFISNHIGHVSKNCRKNIVNTLSNTACVPTTRGMKRPNESYIPPINKSSDEPCITLKISQGTRKSDNSDDYPVSRELLIELGCRGVHLPSLFNAESSSSSMSSVSSSNNNFRALVKRLMQERNKMTDTDRKLLQESSFLPGTSLSSCPLIIGKYAPCELYFPSVATQLKRSDLPIIPWLDIASDSSEYAFLKAIGVQEAPSLDFLIDQIIMEHEEQNSPTTETYQIPVALKFVAENFIKHYSNQWNTTDIKQPFLPSYFAIKMTNRNGVNQENSVILSLPSNVYADPNPVGAILLPSVVQMFKIRFDIVMIGVQRRPTLPNAFNDMMKRKDELLVSVSLASKVFDYMSSLEGLSNTFIEKISIIPFIPFGNQSFRKPNEVFIRSDSTRRNIKSKDNSVDERGLIDYVDFGEGGNEFLLSIRVLSYPTPPILARLLMDRQDYFFEHYPRTEAEKLRTYTACLKKLAPHVEELLSDPISKRLYNTPWCLGYQKIQQRKDITRETFRIAIPREIYMNDNNQYVCYLMPLMIPDEPALTQLYEEFGSRWLSHCVKRISTHTGS
;
A
#
# COMPACT_ATOMS: atom_id res chain seq x y z
N MET A 1 -32.49 23.37 25.12
CA MET A 1 -31.33 24.11 25.68
C MET A 1 -30.38 24.43 24.53
N LEU A 2 -30.63 25.50 23.76
CA LEU A 2 -29.92 25.78 22.49
C LEU A 2 -29.59 27.29 22.33
N ALA A 3 -28.99 27.86 23.37
CA ALA A 3 -28.36 29.18 23.33
C ALA A 3 -27.24 29.21 24.38
N ARG A 4 -26.07 28.63 24.04
CA ARG A 4 -24.82 28.65 24.82
C ARG A 4 -23.64 28.05 24.03
N TYR A 5 -23.31 28.68 22.90
CA TYR A 5 -21.95 28.67 22.39
C TYR A 5 -21.46 30.11 22.38
N SER A 6 -20.51 30.41 23.27
CA SER A 6 -19.77 31.66 23.26
C SER A 6 -18.76 31.63 22.11
N SER A 7 -19.19 32.08 20.92
CA SER A 7 -18.25 32.56 19.91
C SER A 7 -17.98 34.04 20.13
N ASP A 8 -16.87 34.53 19.63
CA ASP A 8 -16.61 35.97 19.60
C ASP A 8 -17.68 36.69 18.79
N PHE A 9 -17.90 37.96 19.14
CA PHE A 9 -18.76 38.91 18.41
C PHE A 9 -20.25 38.51 18.24
N VAL A 10 -20.78 37.56 19.04
CA VAL A 10 -22.20 37.15 19.03
C VAL A 10 -23.17 38.32 19.11
N LEU A 11 -22.92 39.27 20.02
CA LEU A 11 -23.74 40.47 20.21
C LEU A 11 -23.91 41.24 18.89
N PHE A 12 -22.80 41.55 18.22
CA PHE A 12 -22.82 42.32 16.97
C PHE A 12 -23.58 41.59 15.85
N ARG A 13 -23.51 40.24 15.81
CA ARG A 13 -24.32 39.45 14.86
C ARG A 13 -25.82 39.57 15.15
N GLU A 14 -26.26 39.38 16.39
CA GLU A 14 -27.70 39.44 16.68
C GLU A 14 -28.24 40.88 16.54
N LEU A 15 -27.44 41.93 16.81
CA LEU A 15 -27.84 43.32 16.54
C LEU A 15 -27.97 43.64 15.03
N VAL A 16 -27.05 43.16 14.19
CA VAL A 16 -27.16 43.29 12.73
C VAL A 16 -28.34 42.48 12.19
N GLN A 17 -28.61 41.28 12.72
CA GLN A 17 -29.78 40.48 12.35
C GLN A 17 -31.09 41.18 12.73
N ASN A 18 -31.21 41.70 13.96
CA ASN A 18 -32.38 42.47 14.38
C ASN A 18 -32.60 43.70 13.48
N SER A 19 -31.52 44.35 13.01
CA SER A 19 -31.60 45.47 12.07
C SER A 19 -32.11 45.03 10.69
N ASP A 20 -31.67 43.88 10.19
CA ASP A 20 -32.13 43.30 8.92
C ASP A 20 -33.62 42.90 8.98
N ASP A 21 -34.05 42.31 10.11
CA ASP A 21 -35.44 41.97 10.39
C ASP A 21 -36.31 43.23 10.57
N ALA A 22 -35.76 44.30 11.17
CA ALA A 22 -36.35 45.64 11.23
C ALA A 22 -36.39 46.38 9.89
N ARG A 23 -35.84 45.75 8.82
CA ARG A 23 -35.78 46.23 7.43
C ARG A 23 -34.76 47.33 7.13
N ALA A 24 -33.75 47.52 7.98
CA ALA A 24 -32.65 48.44 7.71
C ALA A 24 -31.91 48.09 6.40
N THR A 25 -31.35 49.11 5.74
CA THR A 25 -30.43 48.93 4.62
C THR A 25 -28.97 49.16 5.02
N TYR A 26 -28.71 49.91 6.09
CA TYR A 26 -27.37 50.04 6.67
C TYR A 26 -27.36 49.89 8.20
N VAL A 27 -26.20 49.47 8.71
CA VAL A 27 -25.90 49.40 10.15
C VAL A 27 -24.51 50.00 10.38
N GLU A 28 -24.38 50.79 11.44
CA GLU A 28 -23.12 51.46 11.83
C GLU A 28 -22.75 51.07 13.27
N LEU A 29 -21.47 50.76 13.49
CA LEU A 29 -20.94 50.49 14.83
C LEU A 29 -19.96 51.60 15.22
N HIS A 30 -20.36 52.44 16.17
CA HIS A 30 -19.59 53.57 16.67
C HIS A 30 -18.96 53.22 18.02
N PHE A 31 -17.62 53.23 18.09
CA PHE A 31 -16.85 52.99 19.31
C PHE A 31 -16.32 54.31 19.87
N LYS A 32 -16.64 54.64 21.12
CA LYS A 32 -16.03 55.78 21.83
C LYS A 32 -14.91 55.28 22.72
N CYS A 33 -13.71 55.76 22.46
CA CYS A 33 -12.45 55.22 22.97
C CYS A 33 -11.57 56.30 23.60
N ASP A 34 -11.11 56.06 24.83
CA ASP A 34 -10.05 56.83 25.46
C ASP A 34 -8.70 56.45 24.85
N ILE A 35 -8.14 57.39 24.09
CA ILE A 35 -6.79 57.31 23.54
C ILE A 35 -5.81 57.37 24.71
N SER A 36 -5.09 56.28 24.95
CA SER A 36 -4.08 56.21 25.99
C SER A 36 -2.81 56.96 25.55
N HIS A 37 -2.61 58.18 26.05
CA HIS A 37 -1.36 58.94 25.89
C HIS A 37 -0.20 58.29 26.68
N GLY A 38 0.27 57.14 26.21
CA GLY A 38 1.47 56.43 26.70
C GLY A 38 2.70 56.75 25.85
N VAL A 39 3.82 57.05 26.49
CA VAL A 39 5.05 57.54 25.84
C VAL A 39 5.62 56.52 24.85
N ILE A 40 5.90 56.96 23.62
CA ILE A 40 6.70 56.22 22.63
C ILE A 40 8.18 56.31 23.03
N ASN A 41 8.63 55.42 23.91
CA ASN A 41 10.05 55.31 24.26
C ASN A 41 10.78 54.38 23.28
N ASN A 42 11.44 54.98 22.29
CA ASN A 42 12.40 54.31 21.42
C ASN A 42 13.67 53.93 22.20
N ALA A 43 13.67 52.76 22.84
CA ALA A 43 14.85 52.20 23.49
C ALA A 43 15.70 51.40 22.48
N VAL A 44 16.60 52.09 21.78
CA VAL A 44 17.69 51.45 21.01
C VAL A 44 18.73 50.91 21.99
N CYS A 45 19.17 49.67 21.80
CA CYS A 45 20.25 49.06 22.60
C CYS A 45 21.26 48.31 21.71
N ASP A 46 21.99 49.07 20.90
CA ASP A 46 23.37 48.69 20.57
C ASP A 46 24.26 49.09 21.75
N ASN A 47 24.98 48.13 22.34
CA ASN A 47 26.45 48.17 22.44
C ASN A 47 27.03 46.91 23.12
N GLN A 48 28.37 46.86 23.15
CA GLN A 48 29.18 45.66 23.38
C GLN A 48 29.73 45.55 24.82
N SER A 49 30.41 44.42 25.11
CA SER A 49 31.23 44.13 26.32
C SER A 49 30.45 43.98 27.65
N ASP A 50 30.79 43.05 28.56
CA ASP A 50 32.14 42.51 28.79
C ASP A 50 32.23 41.10 29.47
N LEU A 51 33.44 40.54 29.42
CA LEU A 51 34.10 39.56 30.33
C LEU A 51 33.47 38.20 30.75
N GLN A 52 34.06 37.13 30.18
CA GLN A 52 34.70 35.97 30.85
C GLN A 52 33.92 34.86 31.63
N HIS A 53 33.75 33.71 30.94
CA HIS A 53 34.23 32.35 31.33
C HIS A 53 33.61 31.55 32.52
N PRO A 54 33.83 30.20 32.62
CA PRO A 54 34.46 29.26 31.68
C PRO A 54 33.66 27.98 31.30
N ARG A 55 33.79 27.63 30.01
CA ARG A 55 33.82 26.27 29.38
C ARG A 55 33.59 25.00 30.24
N VAL A 56 32.71 24.12 29.74
CA VAL A 56 32.96 22.66 29.61
C VAL A 56 32.70 22.24 28.14
N LYS A 57 33.33 21.16 27.65
CA LYS A 57 33.29 20.73 26.23
C LYS A 57 32.99 19.22 26.06
N SER A 58 32.04 18.90 25.19
CA SER A 58 31.97 17.66 24.38
C SER A 58 30.90 17.89 23.29
N LYS A 59 31.20 18.16 22.01
CA LYS A 59 31.89 17.39 20.96
C LYS A 59 31.28 16.02 20.62
N LEU A 60 30.60 16.00 19.44
CA LEU A 60 30.85 15.13 18.24
C LEU A 60 30.68 13.59 18.41
N THR A 61 30.16 12.81 17.44
CA THR A 61 29.79 13.05 16.03
C THR A 61 28.77 12.02 15.50
N ALA A 62 27.98 12.43 14.49
CA ALA A 62 27.72 11.77 13.18
C ALA A 62 28.15 10.28 13.00
N ASN A 63 27.40 9.37 12.34
CA ASN A 63 26.23 9.46 11.43
C ASN A 63 25.34 8.17 11.60
N TYR A 64 24.51 7.58 10.71
CA TYR A 64 24.25 7.65 9.25
C TYR A 64 22.82 7.15 8.89
N ILE A 65 22.22 7.72 7.83
CA ILE A 65 21.01 7.37 7.01
C ILE A 65 20.05 6.21 7.42
N GLY A 66 18.73 6.50 7.39
CA GLY A 66 17.64 5.52 7.30
C GLY A 66 16.25 6.18 7.07
N ASN A 67 15.67 6.04 5.87
CA ASN A 67 14.49 6.81 5.39
C ASN A 67 13.20 6.70 6.23
N ALA A 68 12.55 7.85 6.50
CA ALA A 68 11.11 7.97 6.78
C ALA A 68 10.57 9.35 6.35
N ALA A 69 9.25 9.46 6.08
CA ALA A 69 8.65 10.62 5.42
C ALA A 69 8.61 11.91 6.26
N SER A 70 8.73 13.07 5.61
CA SER A 70 8.86 14.37 6.26
C SER A 70 7.53 15.08 6.52
N HIS A 71 7.11 15.12 7.78
CA HIS A 71 6.10 16.10 8.24
C HIS A 71 6.67 17.51 8.13
N LYS A 72 6.24 18.27 7.12
CA LYS A 72 6.51 19.71 7.05
C LYS A 72 5.69 20.45 8.10
N THR A 73 6.36 20.91 9.15
CA THR A 73 5.82 21.91 10.07
C THR A 73 5.52 23.22 9.32
N PRO A 74 4.48 23.98 9.69
CA PRO A 74 4.20 25.27 9.07
C PRO A 74 5.33 26.26 9.34
N SER A 75 5.93 26.80 8.27
CA SER A 75 6.92 27.87 8.35
C SER A 75 6.31 29.14 8.92
N GLN A 76 7.05 29.84 9.79
CA GLN A 76 6.64 31.12 10.37
C GLN A 76 6.41 32.16 9.25
N SER A 77 5.18 32.64 9.10
CA SER A 77 4.86 33.75 8.20
C SER A 77 5.26 35.08 8.84
N SER A 78 6.00 35.91 8.11
CA SER A 78 6.31 37.28 8.49
C SER A 78 5.04 38.13 8.56
N TYR A 79 4.89 38.91 9.63
CA TYR A 79 3.76 39.82 9.82
C TYR A 79 4.08 41.18 9.17
N SER A 80 3.24 41.61 8.23
CA SER A 80 3.28 42.96 7.63
C SER A 80 2.47 43.94 8.48
N MET A 81 3.03 45.11 8.79
CA MET A 81 2.36 46.19 9.52
C MET A 81 1.09 46.68 8.79
N PRO A 82 -0.08 46.74 9.44
CA PRO A 82 -1.26 47.44 8.91
C PRO A 82 -1.12 48.97 8.93
N LYS A 83 -2.06 49.66 8.27
CA LYS A 83 -2.06 51.12 8.05
C LYS A 83 -1.91 51.94 9.35
N GLU A 84 -1.18 53.04 9.25
CA GLU A 84 -0.89 53.99 10.34
C GLU A 84 -2.16 54.56 11.01
N ALA A 85 -3.23 54.80 10.25
CA ALA A 85 -4.49 55.35 10.78
C ALA A 85 -5.26 54.39 11.71
N ASP A 86 -5.20 53.07 11.49
CA ASP A 86 -5.77 52.11 12.45
C ASP A 86 -4.90 52.05 13.74
N ALA A 87 -3.60 52.35 13.65
CA ALA A 87 -2.62 52.16 14.72
C ALA A 87 -2.87 53.03 15.96
N GLN A 88 -3.33 54.28 15.76
CA GLN A 88 -3.52 55.28 16.83
C GLN A 88 -4.53 54.84 17.90
N PHE A 89 -5.41 53.90 17.58
CA PHE A 89 -6.43 53.38 18.50
C PHE A 89 -5.99 52.10 19.26
N HIS A 90 -4.78 51.58 19.01
CA HIS A 90 -4.27 50.39 19.69
C HIS A 90 -4.11 50.63 21.21
N ASN A 91 -4.58 49.68 22.03
CA ASN A 91 -4.65 49.75 23.49
C ASN A 91 -5.58 50.85 24.07
N SER A 92 -6.35 51.54 23.24
CA SER A 92 -7.35 52.51 23.70
C SER A 92 -8.46 51.83 24.53
N THR A 93 -8.97 52.51 25.55
CA THR A 93 -10.00 51.97 26.43
C THR A 93 -11.40 52.32 25.93
N ILE A 94 -12.25 51.33 25.68
CA ILE A 94 -13.61 51.52 25.16
C ILE A 94 -14.51 52.01 26.31
N ARG A 95 -15.13 53.19 26.14
CA ARG A 95 -16.13 53.75 27.08
C ARG A 95 -17.55 53.35 26.72
N GLU A 96 -17.87 53.39 25.44
CA GLU A 96 -19.23 53.20 24.93
C GLU A 96 -19.18 52.60 23.53
N ILE A 97 -20.15 51.74 23.22
CA ILE A 97 -20.40 51.24 21.86
C ILE A 97 -21.85 51.58 21.50
N CYS A 98 -22.05 52.31 20.41
CA CYS A 98 -23.36 52.62 19.86
C CYS A 98 -23.57 51.87 18.54
N VAL A 99 -24.68 51.17 18.39
CA VAL A 99 -25.07 50.50 17.14
C VAL A 99 -26.30 51.18 16.57
N ILE A 100 -26.17 51.78 15.38
CA ILE A 100 -27.19 52.60 14.72
C ILE A 100 -27.68 51.87 13.46
N ASN A 101 -28.99 51.89 13.21
CA ASN A 101 -29.57 51.35 11.98
C ASN A 101 -30.78 52.17 11.49
N ASN A 102 -30.98 52.21 10.17
CA ASN A 102 -32.14 52.87 9.53
C ASN A 102 -33.33 51.90 9.34
N GLY A 103 -33.55 51.01 10.30
CA GLY A 103 -34.71 50.13 10.34
C GLY A 103 -36.01 50.88 10.62
N SER A 104 -37.10 50.12 10.69
CA SER A 104 -38.40 50.63 11.11
C SER A 104 -38.33 51.12 12.56
N VAL A 105 -38.96 52.26 12.86
CA VAL A 105 -39.16 52.72 14.25
C VAL A 105 -39.96 51.68 15.04
N PHE A 106 -39.64 51.49 16.31
CA PHE A 106 -40.27 50.48 17.17
C PHE A 106 -41.77 50.74 17.34
N SER A 107 -42.58 49.69 17.18
CA SER A 107 -43.99 49.74 17.55
C SER A 107 -44.17 49.58 19.07
N ASP A 108 -45.34 49.94 19.60
CA ASP A 108 -45.70 49.66 21.00
C ASP A 108 -45.62 48.16 21.36
N VAL A 109 -45.74 47.27 20.38
CA VAL A 109 -45.58 45.82 20.58
C VAL A 109 -44.10 45.47 20.76
N ASP A 110 -43.20 46.10 20.01
CA ASP A 110 -41.76 45.89 20.13
C ASP A 110 -41.20 46.50 21.42
N TRP A 111 -41.64 47.71 21.79
CA TRP A 111 -41.33 48.29 23.11
C TRP A 111 -41.77 47.38 24.27
N LYS A 112 -42.98 46.80 24.21
CA LYS A 112 -43.47 45.87 25.24
C LYS A 112 -42.68 44.55 25.29
N ARG A 113 -42.31 43.99 24.12
CA ARG A 113 -41.42 42.81 24.04
C ARG A 113 -40.07 43.09 24.71
N VAL A 114 -39.47 44.22 24.39
CA VAL A 114 -38.17 44.63 24.93
C VAL A 114 -38.26 44.91 26.44
N ALA A 115 -39.34 45.52 26.93
CA ALA A 115 -39.55 45.70 28.37
C ALA A 115 -39.64 44.37 29.14
N SER A 116 -40.30 43.33 28.57
CA SER A 116 -40.45 42.01 29.22
C SER A 116 -39.13 41.26 29.49
N ILE A 117 -38.01 41.73 28.93
CA ILE A 117 -36.65 41.27 29.25
C ILE A 117 -36.30 41.57 30.72
N ALA A 118 -36.79 42.68 31.27
CA ALA A 118 -36.59 43.08 32.66
C ALA A 118 -37.47 42.29 33.65
N GLU A 119 -38.68 41.93 33.25
CA GLU A 119 -39.68 41.23 34.08
C GLU A 119 -39.29 39.78 34.42
N GLY A 120 -38.16 39.27 33.92
CA GLY A 120 -37.68 37.89 34.10
C GLY A 120 -38.53 36.80 33.41
N ASN A 121 -39.78 37.11 33.07
CA ASN A 121 -40.76 36.22 32.47
C ASN A 121 -40.56 36.07 30.96
N VAL A 122 -39.36 35.60 30.57
CA VAL A 122 -38.95 35.46 29.16
C VAL A 122 -39.79 34.39 28.48
N ASN A 123 -40.88 34.79 27.83
CA ASN A 123 -41.58 33.94 26.88
C ASN A 123 -40.70 33.77 25.63
N VAL A 124 -39.81 32.77 25.70
CA VAL A 124 -38.71 32.45 24.74
C VAL A 124 -39.21 32.21 23.31
N GLU A 125 -40.52 32.13 23.14
CA GLU A 125 -41.17 31.70 21.92
C GLU A 125 -41.82 32.87 21.13
N SER A 126 -41.83 34.08 21.67
CA SER A 126 -42.30 35.27 20.95
C SER A 126 -41.34 35.70 19.81
N ILE A 127 -41.91 36.11 18.67
CA ILE A 127 -41.17 36.65 17.51
C ILE A 127 -41.56 38.12 17.33
N GLY A 128 -40.57 38.97 17.06
CA GLY A 128 -40.67 40.42 16.89
C GLY A 128 -39.29 41.03 16.73
N GLN A 129 -39.20 42.34 16.51
CA GLN A 129 -37.91 43.02 16.50
C GLN A 129 -37.33 42.99 17.93
N PHE A 130 -36.01 42.77 18.07
CA PHE A 130 -35.29 42.84 19.35
C PHE A 130 -35.82 41.93 20.48
N GLY A 131 -36.23 40.70 20.13
CA GLY A 131 -36.58 39.65 21.09
C GLY A 131 -35.39 39.06 21.88
N VAL A 132 -35.53 37.82 22.35
CA VAL A 132 -34.60 37.14 23.31
C VAL A 132 -33.10 37.28 23.02
N GLY A 133 -32.67 37.39 21.75
CA GLY A 133 -31.28 37.64 21.39
C GLY A 133 -30.70 38.95 21.96
N PHE A 134 -31.55 39.93 22.27
CA PHE A 134 -31.17 41.21 22.87
C PHE A 134 -30.54 41.07 24.26
N PHE A 135 -30.82 40.00 25.03
CA PHE A 135 -30.12 39.71 26.29
C PHE A 135 -28.59 39.71 26.17
N SER A 136 -28.04 39.52 24.95
CA SER A 136 -26.61 39.63 24.71
C SER A 136 -26.01 41.01 25.00
N VAL A 137 -26.78 42.11 25.05
CA VAL A 137 -26.26 43.45 25.41
C VAL A 137 -25.64 43.49 26.82
N PHE A 138 -26.18 42.70 27.75
CA PHE A 138 -25.72 42.62 29.15
C PHE A 138 -24.36 41.92 29.31
N SER A 139 -23.79 41.39 28.22
CA SER A 139 -22.38 40.97 28.18
C SER A 139 -21.41 42.16 28.20
N LEU A 140 -21.80 43.33 27.68
CA LEU A 140 -20.93 44.51 27.58
C LEU A 140 -21.43 45.71 28.41
N SER A 141 -22.72 45.81 28.73
CA SER A 141 -23.31 46.96 29.43
C SER A 141 -24.24 46.56 30.56
N GLU A 142 -24.23 47.30 31.67
CA GLU A 142 -25.21 47.15 32.77
C GLU A 142 -26.38 48.14 32.63
N GLU A 143 -26.20 49.23 31.89
CA GLU A 143 -27.21 50.25 31.54
C GLU A 143 -27.38 50.40 30.01
N PRO A 144 -27.84 49.38 29.27
CA PRO A 144 -28.12 49.54 27.85
C PRO A 144 -29.29 50.51 27.64
N VAL A 145 -29.11 51.44 26.70
CA VAL A 145 -30.15 52.40 26.28
C VAL A 145 -30.53 52.15 24.83
N ILE A 146 -31.81 52.25 24.52
CA ILE A 146 -32.38 52.18 23.17
C ILE A 146 -33.04 53.52 22.87
N VAL A 147 -32.85 54.03 21.65
CA VAL A 147 -33.55 55.19 21.08
C VAL A 147 -34.19 54.75 19.77
N SER A 148 -35.48 55.04 19.56
CA SER A 148 -36.17 54.75 18.30
C SER A 148 -37.36 55.71 18.12
N GLY A 149 -37.31 56.58 17.10
CA GLY A 149 -38.34 57.58 16.85
C GLY A 149 -38.34 58.70 17.90
N THR A 150 -39.50 58.92 18.51
CA THR A 150 -39.72 59.86 19.62
C THR A 150 -39.23 59.34 20.97
N ASP A 151 -39.00 58.04 21.10
CA ASP A 151 -38.97 57.36 22.39
C ASP A 151 -37.61 56.72 22.69
N GLY A 152 -37.29 56.69 23.98
CA GLY A 152 -36.14 55.99 24.54
C GLY A 152 -36.57 54.93 25.54
N MET A 153 -35.73 53.92 25.74
CA MET A 153 -35.84 52.97 26.83
C MET A 153 -34.49 52.74 27.48
N ILE A 154 -34.43 52.89 28.81
CA ILE A 154 -33.25 52.57 29.61
C ILE A 154 -33.54 51.34 30.49
N PHE A 155 -32.53 50.47 30.63
CA PHE A 155 -32.52 49.40 31.60
C PHE A 155 -31.68 49.79 32.81
N THR A 156 -32.21 49.55 34.01
CA THR A 156 -31.55 49.85 35.29
C THR A 156 -31.73 48.70 36.27
N TRP A 157 -30.63 48.27 36.89
CA TRP A 157 -30.66 47.31 38.01
C TRP A 157 -31.04 48.01 39.32
N GLY A 158 -31.84 47.36 40.15
CA GLY A 158 -32.12 47.78 41.52
C GLY A 158 -31.13 47.19 42.54
N ASP A 159 -31.08 47.78 43.74
CA ASP A 159 -30.23 47.31 44.84
C ASP A 159 -30.57 45.89 45.32
N ASP A 160 -31.77 45.39 44.98
CA ASP A 160 -32.25 44.03 45.23
C ASP A 160 -31.81 43.02 44.16
N GLY A 161 -31.10 43.46 43.11
CA GLY A 161 -30.72 42.65 41.96
C GLY A 161 -31.83 42.45 40.93
N SER A 162 -32.96 43.14 41.05
CA SER A 162 -34.00 43.15 40.00
C SER A 162 -33.55 43.99 38.80
N LEU A 163 -33.97 43.60 37.59
CA LEU A 163 -33.81 44.42 36.39
C LEU A 163 -35.12 45.18 36.14
N THR A 164 -35.03 46.47 35.82
CA THR A 164 -36.18 47.29 35.44
C THR A 164 -35.95 47.97 34.10
N ALA A 165 -37.00 48.07 33.28
CA ALA A 165 -36.98 48.80 32.01
C ALA A 165 -37.92 50.00 32.08
N ARG A 166 -37.45 51.17 31.67
CA ARG A 166 -38.23 52.43 31.71
C ARG A 166 -38.24 53.06 30.32
N ARG A 167 -39.43 53.18 29.72
CA ARG A 167 -39.68 53.93 28.48
C ARG A 167 -39.99 55.39 28.81
N CYS A 168 -39.46 56.32 28.03
CA CYS A 168 -39.77 57.74 28.09
C CYS A 168 -39.83 58.35 26.70
N GLU A 169 -40.58 59.44 26.55
CA GLU A 169 -40.48 60.34 25.39
C GLU A 169 -39.17 61.15 25.51
N LEU A 170 -38.47 61.32 24.40
CA LEU A 170 -37.17 62.00 24.35
C LEU A 170 -37.32 63.50 24.02
N PRO A 171 -36.44 64.36 24.55
CA PRO A 171 -36.33 65.76 24.11
C PRO A 171 -36.14 65.85 22.59
N VAL A 172 -36.69 66.90 21.96
CA VAL A 172 -36.68 67.07 20.49
C VAL A 172 -35.28 66.97 19.86
N GLN A 173 -34.21 67.38 20.56
CA GLN A 173 -32.83 67.25 20.08
C GLN A 173 -32.26 65.81 20.13
N GLN A 174 -32.97 64.86 20.74
CA GLN A 174 -32.56 63.46 20.92
C GLN A 174 -33.46 62.46 20.18
N GLN A 175 -34.60 62.92 19.64
CA GLN A 175 -35.47 62.12 18.78
C GLN A 175 -34.76 61.82 17.44
N SER A 176 -34.95 60.62 16.90
CA SER A 176 -34.22 60.15 15.71
C SER A 176 -35.05 59.19 14.87
N PRO A 177 -35.06 59.32 13.52
CA PRO A 177 -35.69 58.33 12.64
C PRO A 177 -34.91 57.01 12.58
N ASN A 178 -33.64 57.00 13.00
CA ASN A 178 -32.82 55.79 13.13
C ASN A 178 -33.00 55.18 14.52
N THR A 179 -32.93 53.85 14.60
CA THR A 179 -32.83 53.14 15.87
C THR A 179 -31.37 53.06 16.30
N SER A 180 -31.09 53.49 17.53
CA SER A 180 -29.75 53.46 18.14
C SER A 180 -29.77 52.65 19.44
N ILE A 181 -28.76 51.78 19.61
CA ILE A 181 -28.56 50.98 20.83
C ILE A 181 -27.21 51.35 21.43
N ILE A 182 -27.25 52.01 22.58
CA ILE A 182 -26.09 52.60 23.25
C ILE A 182 -25.70 51.72 24.43
N LEU A 183 -24.46 51.24 24.42
CA LEU A 183 -23.91 50.32 25.40
C LEU A 183 -22.73 50.99 26.13
N LYS A 184 -22.99 51.58 27.29
CA LYS A 184 -21.93 52.05 28.21
C LYS A 184 -21.18 50.83 28.74
N MET A 185 -19.85 50.80 28.66
CA MET A 185 -19.08 49.60 29.00
C MET A 185 -19.08 49.34 30.51
N ARG A 186 -19.60 48.20 30.94
CA ARG A 186 -19.72 47.79 32.37
C ARG A 186 -18.39 47.56 33.08
N SER A 187 -17.32 47.35 32.31
CA SER A 187 -15.97 47.09 32.79
C SER A 187 -14.97 47.64 31.79
N LYS A 188 -13.70 47.74 32.17
CA LYS A 188 -12.64 48.16 31.25
C LYS A 188 -12.50 47.15 30.11
N PHE A 189 -12.76 47.57 28.88
CA PHE A 189 -12.43 46.82 27.66
C PHE A 189 -11.35 47.58 26.87
N ILE A 190 -10.44 46.84 26.23
CA ILE A 190 -9.36 47.40 25.41
C ILE A 190 -9.61 47.12 23.93
N LEU A 191 -9.41 48.12 23.06
CA LEU A 191 -9.39 47.92 21.62
C LEU A 191 -7.99 47.49 21.15
N CYS A 192 -7.89 46.29 20.57
CA CYS A 192 -6.64 45.75 20.04
C CYS A 192 -6.66 45.76 18.51
N VAL A 193 -5.66 46.39 17.90
CA VAL A 193 -5.57 46.53 16.43
C VAL A 193 -4.69 45.45 15.80
N TYR A 194 -3.81 44.83 16.60
CA TYR A 194 -2.86 43.80 16.20
C TYR A 194 -2.90 42.62 17.18
N ASP A 195 -2.64 41.40 16.70
CA ASP A 195 -2.43 40.24 17.57
C ASP A 195 -1.10 40.37 18.32
N THR A 196 -1.15 40.63 19.62
CA THR A 196 0.04 40.55 20.48
C THR A 196 0.45 39.08 20.62
N LYS A 197 1.71 38.77 20.31
CA LYS A 197 2.22 37.39 20.40
C LYS A 197 2.08 36.88 21.83
N SER A 198 1.58 35.65 21.96
CA SER A 198 1.32 34.95 23.22
C SER A 198 2.37 35.21 24.29
N VAL A 199 2.01 35.97 25.32
CA VAL A 199 2.65 35.86 26.63
C VAL A 199 2.43 34.42 27.07
N ARG A 200 3.52 33.67 27.29
CA ARG A 200 3.42 32.30 27.82
C ARG A 200 2.79 32.36 29.20
N GLU A 201 1.92 31.42 29.51
CA GLU A 201 1.22 31.33 30.79
C GLU A 201 2.20 31.02 31.94
N SER A 202 2.85 32.06 32.46
CA SER A 202 3.52 32.04 33.75
C SER A 202 2.48 32.30 34.84
N ASN A 203 2.31 31.36 35.77
CA ASN A 203 1.29 31.39 36.82
C ASN A 203 1.37 32.65 37.70
N VAL A 204 0.61 33.69 37.33
CA VAL A 204 0.39 34.90 38.12
C VAL A 204 -1.08 35.28 38.00
N THR A 205 -1.79 35.34 39.12
CA THR A 205 -3.20 35.75 39.17
C THR A 205 -3.32 37.27 39.12
N THR A 206 -3.33 37.84 37.91
CA THR A 206 -3.65 39.24 37.66
C THR A 206 -4.87 39.36 36.74
N ASN A 207 -5.66 40.42 36.94
CA ASN A 207 -6.93 40.61 36.24
C ASN A 207 -6.73 40.76 34.73
N ILE A 208 -7.15 39.76 33.95
CA ILE A 208 -7.16 39.80 32.49
C ILE A 208 -8.23 40.82 32.05
N ILE A 209 -7.77 41.96 31.53
CA ILE A 209 -8.65 42.98 30.95
C ILE A 209 -9.14 42.44 29.59
N PRO A 210 -10.46 42.29 29.35
CA PRO A 210 -10.96 41.78 28.08
C PRO A 210 -10.70 42.77 26.95
N SER A 211 -10.49 42.25 25.74
CA SER A 211 -10.21 43.06 24.55
C SER A 211 -11.08 42.72 23.35
N ILE A 212 -11.26 43.69 22.46
CA ILE A 212 -11.93 43.56 21.18
C ILE A 212 -10.86 43.69 20.09
N ASN A 213 -10.62 42.61 19.34
CA ASN A 213 -9.70 42.63 18.21
C ASN A 213 -10.40 43.22 16.98
N LEU A 214 -9.93 44.40 16.56
CA LEU A 214 -10.54 45.17 15.47
C LEU A 214 -10.41 44.47 14.12
N GLY A 215 -9.27 43.83 13.82
CA GLY A 215 -9.08 43.11 12.56
C GLY A 215 -10.00 41.89 12.44
N GLN A 216 -10.14 41.14 13.52
CA GLN A 216 -11.08 40.02 13.62
C GLN A 216 -12.54 40.51 13.50
N LEU A 217 -12.90 41.64 14.10
CA LEU A 217 -14.24 42.24 13.97
C LEU A 217 -14.54 42.73 12.54
N LYS A 218 -13.61 43.43 11.87
CA LYS A 218 -13.75 43.84 10.45
C LYS A 218 -14.03 42.61 9.55
N SER A 219 -13.33 41.50 9.78
CA SER A 219 -13.58 40.23 9.07
C SER A 219 -14.94 39.60 9.43
N TYR A 220 -15.29 39.54 10.72
CA TYR A 220 -16.55 38.96 11.19
C TYR A 220 -17.78 39.72 10.67
N LEU A 221 -17.76 41.06 10.63
CA LEU A 221 -18.87 41.86 10.10
C LEU A 221 -18.99 41.77 8.57
N THR A 222 -17.86 41.64 7.85
CA THR A 222 -17.87 41.27 6.41
C THR A 222 -18.61 39.96 6.19
N LYS A 223 -18.39 38.97 7.06
CA LYS A 223 -19.12 37.69 7.07
C LYS A 223 -20.61 37.88 7.41
N VAL A 224 -20.97 38.65 8.44
CA VAL A 224 -22.38 38.87 8.81
C VAL A 224 -23.15 39.57 7.67
N LEU A 225 -22.56 40.58 7.02
CA LEU A 225 -23.18 41.24 5.85
C LEU A 225 -23.50 40.26 4.72
N SER A 226 -22.76 39.16 4.57
CA SER A 226 -23.01 38.20 3.49
C SER A 226 -24.34 37.45 3.63
N PHE A 227 -24.90 37.36 4.85
CA PHE A 227 -26.12 36.59 5.15
C PHE A 227 -27.39 37.43 5.28
N THR A 228 -27.29 38.75 5.49
CA THR A 228 -28.44 39.63 5.62
C THR A 228 -29.22 39.76 4.31
N LYS A 229 -30.54 39.94 4.37
CA LYS A 229 -31.43 40.03 3.21
C LYS A 229 -31.62 41.46 2.69
N ARG A 230 -31.53 42.46 3.57
CA ARG A 230 -31.83 43.89 3.30
C ARG A 230 -30.65 44.80 3.62
N VAL A 231 -29.94 44.55 4.72
CA VAL A 231 -28.72 45.30 5.06
C VAL A 231 -27.68 45.07 3.96
N ASN A 232 -27.31 46.15 3.28
CA ASN A 232 -26.41 46.18 2.13
C ASN A 232 -25.14 47.02 2.37
N ARG A 233 -25.07 47.76 3.49
CA ARG A 233 -23.91 48.54 3.95
C ARG A 233 -23.67 48.30 5.45
N LEU A 234 -22.42 48.15 5.84
CA LEU A 234 -21.99 47.98 7.23
C LEU A 234 -20.71 48.79 7.46
N SER A 235 -20.70 49.66 8.48
CA SER A 235 -19.56 50.51 8.82
C SER A 235 -19.12 50.35 10.28
N ILE A 236 -17.84 50.68 10.54
CA ILE A 236 -17.30 50.88 11.89
C ILE A 236 -16.68 52.27 11.94
N SER A 237 -17.00 53.03 12.98
CA SER A 237 -16.35 54.28 13.33
C SER A 237 -15.72 54.21 14.72
N ILE A 238 -14.60 54.90 14.94
CA ILE A 238 -14.00 55.13 16.25
C ILE A 238 -13.87 56.63 16.45
N ASN A 239 -14.36 57.16 17.58
CA ASN A 239 -14.33 58.60 17.89
C ASN A 239 -14.78 59.45 16.68
N ASP A 240 -15.91 59.05 16.10
CA ASP A 240 -16.57 59.65 14.92
C ASP A 240 -15.80 59.54 13.58
N GLU A 241 -14.61 58.91 13.54
CA GLU A 241 -13.87 58.59 12.30
C GLU A 241 -14.25 57.20 11.74
N THR A 242 -14.73 57.12 10.49
CA THR A 242 -15.09 55.83 9.84
C THR A 242 -13.88 55.06 9.30
N ILE A 243 -13.36 54.18 10.14
CA ILE A 243 -12.18 53.31 9.90
C ILE A 243 -12.44 52.06 9.04
N PHE A 244 -13.70 51.73 8.75
CA PHE A 244 -14.08 50.58 7.93
C PHE A 244 -15.48 50.73 7.33
N GLU A 245 -15.63 50.42 6.04
CA GLU A 245 -16.93 50.22 5.41
C GLU A 245 -16.87 49.02 4.46
N VAL A 246 -17.95 48.23 4.47
CA VAL A 246 -18.21 47.15 3.55
C VAL A 246 -19.64 47.23 3.01
N THR A 247 -19.79 47.04 1.71
CA THR A 247 -21.07 47.06 0.99
C THR A 247 -21.30 45.76 0.22
N LYS A 248 -22.56 45.49 -0.14
CA LYS A 248 -23.01 44.27 -0.83
C LYS A 248 -24.05 44.63 -1.89
N THR A 249 -23.83 44.18 -3.13
CA THR A 249 -24.88 44.14 -4.16
C THR A 249 -25.30 42.70 -4.40
N ILE A 250 -26.56 42.50 -4.82
CA ILE A 250 -27.15 41.19 -5.11
C ILE A 250 -27.82 41.26 -6.48
N GLN A 251 -27.57 40.26 -7.32
CA GLN A 251 -28.20 40.05 -8.62
C GLN A 251 -28.79 38.64 -8.63
N THR A 252 -30.10 38.50 -8.85
CA THR A 252 -30.80 37.21 -8.93
C THR A 252 -31.21 36.90 -10.36
N ALA A 253 -31.25 35.61 -10.71
CA ALA A 253 -31.74 35.12 -12.00
C ALA A 253 -32.52 33.81 -11.78
N PRO A 254 -33.75 33.68 -12.32
CA PRO A 254 -34.53 32.46 -12.16
C PRO A 254 -33.94 31.31 -13.00
N LEU A 255 -33.97 30.10 -12.46
CA LEU A 255 -33.62 28.87 -13.17
C LEU A 255 -34.90 28.24 -13.73
N SER A 256 -34.95 27.94 -15.04
CA SER A 256 -36.20 27.53 -15.71
C SER A 256 -36.15 26.12 -16.32
N GLU A 257 -35.11 25.80 -17.10
CA GLU A 257 -35.18 24.71 -18.09
C GLU A 257 -34.89 23.29 -17.57
N THR A 258 -34.39 23.13 -16.34
CA THR A 258 -33.90 21.84 -15.82
C THR A 258 -34.72 21.25 -14.67
N ILE A 259 -35.60 22.04 -14.05
CA ILE A 259 -36.25 21.71 -12.77
C ILE A 259 -37.30 20.60 -12.93
N SER A 260 -37.99 20.54 -14.08
CA SER A 260 -39.06 19.58 -14.39
C SER A 260 -38.67 18.10 -14.39
N LYS A 261 -37.37 17.78 -14.27
CA LYS A 261 -36.85 16.42 -14.17
C LYS A 261 -36.56 15.96 -12.74
N PHE A 262 -36.63 16.86 -11.75
CA PHE A 262 -36.31 16.57 -10.36
C PHE A 262 -37.58 16.48 -9.51
N GLU A 263 -37.56 15.60 -8.51
CA GLU A 263 -38.62 15.50 -7.53
C GLU A 263 -38.58 16.73 -6.61
N LEU A 264 -39.66 17.50 -6.61
CA LEU A 264 -39.75 18.77 -5.87
C LEU A 264 -40.33 18.60 -4.46
N GLU A 265 -40.83 17.42 -4.10
CA GLU A 265 -41.22 17.12 -2.72
C GLU A 265 -40.07 16.47 -1.95
N SER A 266 -39.97 16.74 -0.64
CA SER A 266 -39.04 16.02 0.22
C SER A 266 -39.46 14.55 0.41
N VAL A 267 -38.56 13.72 0.93
CA VAL A 267 -38.72 12.25 1.02
C VAL A 267 -40.02 11.81 1.72
N ASN A 268 -40.48 12.54 2.74
CA ASN A 268 -41.78 12.32 3.40
C ASN A 268 -42.77 13.47 3.16
N SER A 269 -42.68 14.17 2.01
CA SER A 269 -43.55 15.27 1.56
C SER A 269 -43.78 16.39 2.60
N MET A 270 -42.79 16.64 3.47
CA MET A 270 -42.86 17.72 4.48
C MET A 270 -42.48 19.10 3.93
N PHE A 271 -41.77 19.13 2.80
CA PHE A 271 -41.41 20.33 2.07
C PHE A 271 -41.68 20.19 0.56
N ILE A 272 -42.03 21.31 -0.10
CA ILE A 272 -42.00 21.49 -1.56
C ILE A 272 -40.92 22.51 -1.91
N LEU A 273 -39.93 22.10 -2.69
CA LEU A 273 -38.85 22.92 -3.23
C LEU A 273 -39.35 23.74 -4.42
N ASN A 274 -39.38 25.07 -4.28
CA ASN A 274 -39.73 26.00 -5.34
C ASN A 274 -38.79 27.23 -5.36
N SER A 275 -38.98 28.10 -6.35
CA SER A 275 -38.20 29.34 -6.52
C SER A 275 -36.68 29.13 -6.50
N PHE A 276 -36.19 28.30 -7.42
CA PHE A 276 -34.75 28.11 -7.66
C PHE A 276 -34.17 29.36 -8.35
N GLU A 277 -33.34 30.11 -7.64
CA GLU A 277 -32.69 31.33 -8.13
C GLU A 277 -31.17 31.17 -8.11
N HIS A 278 -30.50 31.46 -9.22
CA HIS A 278 -29.06 31.67 -9.23
C HIS A 278 -28.77 33.10 -8.76
N ILE A 279 -28.16 33.23 -7.59
CA ILE A 279 -27.81 34.49 -6.95
C ILE A 279 -26.30 34.76 -7.13
N LYS A 280 -25.97 35.92 -7.70
CA LYS A 280 -24.63 36.48 -7.76
C LYS A 280 -24.56 37.67 -6.80
N GLN A 281 -23.63 37.63 -5.85
CA GLN A 281 -23.51 38.61 -4.78
C GLN A 281 -22.09 39.19 -4.78
N GLU A 282 -21.98 40.50 -4.90
CA GLU A 282 -20.70 41.22 -4.94
C GLU A 282 -20.52 42.02 -3.66
N ILE A 283 -19.51 41.68 -2.86
CA ILE A 283 -19.14 42.38 -1.62
C ILE A 283 -17.95 43.30 -1.92
N LYS A 284 -18.03 44.59 -1.57
CA LYS A 284 -16.98 45.59 -1.78
C LYS A 284 -16.54 46.20 -0.45
N ILE A 285 -15.24 46.28 -0.23
CA ILE A 285 -14.64 46.95 0.95
C ILE A 285 -14.09 48.31 0.48
N SER A 286 -14.18 49.34 1.33
CA SER A 286 -13.79 50.73 1.00
C SER A 286 -12.37 50.92 0.42
N ASN A 287 -11.47 49.95 0.60
CA ASN A 287 -10.13 49.92 -0.02
C ASN A 287 -10.12 49.44 -1.49
N GLY A 288 -11.27 49.33 -2.17
CA GLY A 288 -11.37 48.93 -3.58
C GLY A 288 -11.37 47.42 -3.84
N LEU A 289 -11.22 46.59 -2.80
CA LEU A 289 -11.29 45.13 -2.92
C LEU A 289 -12.75 44.68 -3.12
N SER A 290 -12.98 43.77 -4.07
CA SER A 290 -14.30 43.18 -4.34
C SER A 290 -14.26 41.64 -4.39
N VAL A 291 -15.36 41.00 -3.98
CA VAL A 291 -15.52 39.54 -3.91
C VAL A 291 -16.86 39.17 -4.53
N VAL A 292 -16.87 38.29 -5.54
CA VAL A 292 -18.10 37.79 -6.15
C VAL A 292 -18.39 36.36 -5.69
N LEU A 293 -19.43 36.20 -4.88
CA LEU A 293 -20.01 34.92 -4.50
C LEU A 293 -21.09 34.53 -5.51
N ARG A 294 -21.24 33.23 -5.78
CA ARG A 294 -22.38 32.67 -6.52
C ARG A 294 -23.01 31.55 -5.71
N HIS A 295 -24.33 31.55 -5.57
CA HIS A 295 -25.09 30.48 -4.92
C HIS A 295 -26.39 30.20 -5.65
N ILE A 296 -26.93 29.00 -5.47
CA ILE A 296 -28.33 28.70 -5.77
C ILE A 296 -29.12 28.84 -4.48
N ALA A 297 -30.18 29.64 -4.52
CA ALA A 297 -31.17 29.74 -3.46
C ALA A 297 -32.45 28.98 -3.88
N VAL A 298 -33.11 28.35 -2.91
CA VAL A 298 -34.37 27.61 -3.09
C VAL A 298 -35.28 27.91 -1.90
N GLN A 299 -36.58 28.02 -2.10
CA GLN A 299 -37.56 28.09 -1.03
C GLN A 299 -38.18 26.71 -0.81
N ALA A 300 -38.01 26.13 0.38
CA ALA A 300 -38.68 24.91 0.80
C ALA A 300 -40.00 25.27 1.49
N LYS A 301 -41.10 25.34 0.73
CA LYS A 301 -42.45 25.58 1.26
C LYS A 301 -42.85 24.43 2.18
N VAL A 302 -43.35 24.72 3.38
CA VAL A 302 -43.74 23.68 4.36
C VAL A 302 -45.15 23.15 4.04
N THR A 303 -45.31 21.82 4.06
CA THR A 303 -46.56 21.09 3.70
C THR A 303 -47.12 20.20 4.80
N ILE A 304 -46.63 20.34 6.02
CA ILE A 304 -47.02 19.54 7.19
C ILE A 304 -48.51 19.71 7.52
N ASN A 305 -49.22 18.58 7.68
CA ASN A 305 -50.64 18.49 8.04
C ASN A 305 -50.98 19.28 9.32
N GLU A 306 -52.14 19.96 9.33
CA GLU A 306 -52.60 20.82 10.42
C GLU A 306 -52.61 20.14 11.81
N THR A 307 -52.94 18.84 11.89
CA THR A 307 -52.92 18.11 13.17
C THR A 307 -51.51 17.90 13.73
N LEU A 308 -50.50 17.86 12.86
CA LEU A 308 -49.09 17.81 13.26
C LEU A 308 -48.57 19.23 13.53
N HIS A 309 -48.97 20.21 12.72
CA HIS A 309 -48.67 21.64 12.94
C HIS A 309 -49.17 22.10 14.31
N GLY A 310 -50.42 21.76 14.66
CA GLY A 310 -51.02 22.08 15.96
C GLY A 310 -50.23 21.50 17.13
N LYS A 311 -49.84 20.22 17.08
CA LYS A 311 -48.99 19.59 18.12
C LYS A 311 -47.60 20.21 18.20
N ILE A 312 -47.02 20.62 17.09
CA ILE A 312 -45.70 21.30 17.07
C ILE A 312 -45.83 22.72 17.64
N GLN A 313 -46.92 23.42 17.30
CA GLN A 313 -47.26 24.73 17.85
C GLN A 313 -47.61 24.66 19.35
N GLU A 314 -48.19 23.57 19.84
CA GLU A 314 -48.42 23.28 21.26
C GLU A 314 -47.09 23.04 22.01
N ILE A 315 -46.15 22.31 21.39
CA ILE A 315 -44.84 21.95 21.98
C ILE A 315 -43.80 23.10 21.92
N LEU A 316 -43.88 23.99 20.93
CA LEU A 316 -42.89 25.05 20.64
C LEU A 316 -43.46 26.49 20.71
N LYS A 317 -44.76 26.63 20.99
CA LYS A 317 -45.55 27.90 20.97
C LYS A 317 -45.32 28.80 19.75
N LYS A 318 -44.96 28.19 18.62
CA LYS A 318 -44.69 28.82 17.32
C LYS A 318 -45.40 28.05 16.22
N SER A 319 -46.09 28.76 15.35
CA SER A 319 -46.42 28.24 14.02
C SER A 319 -45.14 27.95 13.24
N LEU A 320 -45.12 26.88 12.46
CA LEU A 320 -44.03 26.61 11.52
C LEU A 320 -43.99 27.71 10.44
N PRO A 321 -42.79 28.13 9.96
CA PRO A 321 -42.70 29.10 8.88
C PRO A 321 -43.29 28.52 7.58
N SER A 322 -43.92 29.36 6.76
CA SER A 322 -44.55 28.93 5.50
C SER A 322 -43.54 28.46 4.44
N SER A 323 -42.29 28.91 4.53
CA SER A 323 -41.15 28.40 3.76
C SER A 323 -39.84 28.54 4.52
N VAL A 324 -38.86 27.70 4.19
CA VAL A 324 -37.49 27.73 4.71
C VAL A 324 -36.52 27.98 3.53
N PRO A 325 -35.65 28.99 3.59
CA PRO A 325 -34.64 29.21 2.55
C PRO A 325 -33.50 28.19 2.65
N ILE A 326 -33.21 27.52 1.54
CA ILE A 326 -32.00 26.70 1.33
C ILE A 326 -31.05 27.48 0.42
N GLN A 327 -29.76 27.53 0.75
CA GLN A 327 -28.74 28.24 -0.03
C GLN A 327 -27.48 27.38 -0.17
N LEU A 328 -27.05 27.14 -1.41
CA LEU A 328 -25.92 26.30 -1.78
C LEU A 328 -24.92 27.12 -2.61
N LEU A 329 -23.73 27.41 -2.06
CA LEU A 329 -22.65 28.05 -2.82
C LEU A 329 -22.24 27.18 -4.02
N LEU A 330 -22.08 27.81 -5.18
CA LEU A 330 -21.48 27.16 -6.34
C LEU A 330 -19.97 27.29 -6.25
N ALA A 331 -19.25 26.17 -6.40
CA ALA A 331 -17.79 26.15 -6.40
C ALA A 331 -17.26 27.08 -7.53
N PRO A 332 -16.56 28.19 -7.21
CA PRO A 332 -16.27 29.23 -8.19
C PRO A 332 -15.10 28.84 -9.10
N SER A 333 -15.41 28.42 -10.32
CA SER A 333 -14.45 28.00 -11.36
C SER A 333 -13.35 29.03 -11.65
N SER A 334 -13.63 30.33 -11.51
CA SER A 334 -12.67 31.41 -11.73
C SER A 334 -11.68 31.65 -10.59
N ILE A 335 -11.96 31.15 -9.37
CA ILE A 335 -11.06 31.37 -8.23
C ILE A 335 -9.91 30.36 -8.27
N ILE A 336 -10.17 29.07 -8.51
CA ILE A 336 -9.15 28.01 -8.42
C ILE A 336 -7.99 28.22 -9.42
N THR A 337 -8.27 28.77 -10.61
CA THR A 337 -7.22 29.15 -11.58
C THR A 337 -6.37 30.31 -11.05
N LYS A 338 -7.01 31.42 -10.64
CA LYS A 338 -6.31 32.60 -10.10
C LYS A 338 -5.56 32.32 -8.81
N LEU A 339 -5.97 31.34 -8.00
CA LEU A 339 -5.26 30.92 -6.79
C LEU A 339 -3.93 30.20 -7.05
N LYS A 340 -3.66 29.74 -8.27
CA LYS A 340 -2.32 29.28 -8.68
C LYS A 340 -1.43 30.47 -9.03
N GLU A 341 -1.96 31.46 -9.74
CA GLU A 341 -1.24 32.68 -10.15
C GLU A 341 -0.91 33.57 -8.95
N PHE A 342 -1.87 33.80 -8.05
CA PHE A 342 -1.69 34.57 -6.79
C PHE A 342 -0.65 33.98 -5.81
N ARG A 343 -0.15 32.75 -6.05
CA ARG A 343 0.95 32.16 -5.27
C ARG A 343 2.34 32.45 -5.86
N LEU A 344 2.41 33.07 -7.04
CA LEU A 344 3.65 33.32 -7.78
C LEU A 344 3.91 34.80 -8.07
N THR A 345 2.91 35.68 -7.95
CA THR A 345 3.08 37.12 -8.17
C THR A 345 2.80 37.96 -6.92
N SER A 346 3.81 38.76 -6.55
CA SER A 346 3.76 39.97 -5.71
C SER A 346 3.34 39.85 -4.24
N ASN A 347 4.13 40.49 -3.38
CA ASN A 347 3.69 41.03 -2.09
C ASN A 347 2.47 41.96 -2.30
N HIS A 348 1.68 42.19 -1.25
CA HIS A 348 0.47 43.03 -1.24
C HIS A 348 -0.79 42.43 -1.91
N THR A 349 -1.43 41.46 -1.26
CA THR A 349 -2.87 41.55 -0.90
C THR A 349 -3.30 40.36 -0.03
N ASN A 350 -3.40 40.56 1.28
CA ASN A 350 -3.88 39.53 2.22
C ASN A 350 -5.41 39.37 2.13
N PHE A 351 -5.89 38.61 1.15
CA PHE A 351 -7.24 38.07 1.18
C PHE A 351 -7.25 36.75 1.96
N ASP A 352 -7.72 36.76 3.20
CA ASP A 352 -7.67 35.58 4.08
C ASP A 352 -8.60 34.46 3.57
N PHE A 353 -8.00 33.31 3.25
CA PHE A 353 -8.70 32.08 2.89
C PHE A 353 -9.69 31.60 3.97
N LYS A 354 -9.41 31.90 5.27
CA LYS A 354 -10.38 31.62 6.34
C LYS A 354 -11.68 32.37 6.13
N THR A 355 -11.63 33.60 5.61
CA THR A 355 -12.82 34.41 5.34
C THR A 355 -13.65 33.78 4.24
N LEU A 356 -13.04 33.35 3.12
CA LEU A 356 -13.77 32.68 2.03
C LEU A 356 -14.45 31.38 2.49
N ASN A 357 -13.76 30.55 3.27
CA ASN A 357 -14.31 29.32 3.86
C ASN A 357 -15.47 29.56 4.85
N ASN A 358 -15.69 30.80 5.30
CA ASN A 358 -16.63 31.15 6.35
C ASN A 358 -17.95 31.78 5.83
N LEU A 359 -18.11 32.01 4.53
CA LEU A 359 -19.22 32.81 3.95
C LEU A 359 -20.47 31.98 3.53
N SER A 360 -20.69 30.79 4.09
CA SER A 360 -21.77 29.88 3.67
C SER A 360 -22.69 29.44 4.82
N PRO A 361 -24.00 29.20 4.57
CA PRO A 361 -24.86 28.45 5.47
C PRO A 361 -24.70 26.92 5.29
N LEU A 362 -24.05 26.50 4.21
CA LEU A 362 -23.55 25.14 3.95
C LEU A 362 -22.06 25.24 3.57
N LYS A 363 -21.17 25.17 4.57
CA LYS A 363 -19.71 25.20 4.41
C LYS A 363 -19.21 24.19 3.38
N PHE A 364 -18.11 24.54 2.73
CA PHE A 364 -17.18 23.60 2.10
C PHE A 364 -15.92 23.44 2.95
N GLU A 365 -16.00 22.69 4.05
CA GLU A 365 -14.82 22.38 4.88
C GLU A 365 -14.18 21.08 4.39
N LYS A 366 -12.87 21.12 4.10
CA LYS A 366 -12.08 19.99 3.54
C LYS A 366 -12.66 19.38 2.25
N GLY A 367 -13.50 20.11 1.51
CA GLY A 367 -14.20 19.61 0.31
C GLY A 367 -15.54 18.92 0.58
N GLN A 368 -16.00 18.89 1.83
CA GLN A 368 -17.29 18.31 2.25
C GLN A 368 -18.37 19.38 2.34
N LEU A 369 -19.62 19.04 2.01
CA LEU A 369 -20.79 19.86 2.33
C LEU A 369 -21.13 19.73 3.83
N VAL A 370 -21.11 20.82 4.60
CA VAL A 370 -21.37 20.80 6.06
C VAL A 370 -22.32 21.95 6.47
N PRO A 371 -23.48 21.68 7.12
CA PRO A 371 -24.41 22.73 7.52
C PRO A 371 -23.83 23.65 8.60
N SER A 372 -24.07 24.97 8.45
CA SER A 372 -23.42 26.02 9.25
C SER A 372 -24.30 27.27 9.42
N GLY A 373 -25.52 27.08 9.91
CA GLY A 373 -26.48 28.14 10.27
C GLY A 373 -27.57 27.56 11.17
N LYS A 374 -28.39 28.41 11.80
CA LYS A 374 -29.45 28.02 12.78
C LYS A 374 -30.43 27.00 12.17
N SER A 375 -30.11 25.70 12.25
CA SER A 375 -31.04 24.62 11.98
C SER A 375 -32.13 24.63 13.04
N TRP A 376 -33.38 24.49 12.63
CA TRP A 376 -34.54 24.47 13.52
C TRP A 376 -34.62 23.13 14.24
N ILE A 377 -33.71 22.90 15.21
CA ILE A 377 -33.67 21.65 16.01
C ILE A 377 -34.93 21.55 16.86
N CYS A 378 -35.99 21.01 16.25
CA CYS A 378 -37.18 20.57 16.93
C CYS A 378 -36.81 19.37 17.82
N LYS A 379 -37.55 19.17 18.92
CA LYS A 379 -37.35 18.01 19.83
C LYS A 379 -37.55 16.65 19.13
N SER A 380 -38.21 16.64 17.96
CA SER A 380 -38.37 15.47 17.09
C SER A 380 -37.29 15.44 16.00
N LEU A 381 -36.49 14.36 15.95
CA LEU A 381 -35.40 14.21 14.96
C LEU A 381 -35.88 14.31 13.50
N ARG A 382 -37.02 13.68 13.18
CA ARG A 382 -37.54 13.52 11.80
C ARG A 382 -37.57 14.79 10.95
N GLN A 383 -37.91 15.95 11.53
CA GLN A 383 -38.04 17.20 10.75
C GLN A 383 -36.68 17.80 10.40
N ASN A 384 -35.67 17.55 11.23
CA ASN A 384 -34.30 17.94 10.97
C ASN A 384 -33.70 17.04 9.89
N GLU A 385 -34.05 15.75 9.91
CA GLU A 385 -33.67 14.75 8.90
C GLU A 385 -34.32 15.08 7.53
N GLU A 386 -35.62 15.38 7.47
CA GLU A 386 -36.30 15.82 6.23
C GLU A 386 -35.69 17.07 5.59
N LEU A 387 -35.28 18.06 6.39
CA LEU A 387 -34.62 19.25 5.86
C LEU A 387 -33.22 18.95 5.30
N LEU A 388 -32.50 17.98 5.88
CA LEU A 388 -31.21 17.52 5.37
C LEU A 388 -31.37 16.70 4.08
N LEU A 389 -32.43 15.88 3.98
CA LEU A 389 -32.79 15.18 2.75
C LEU A 389 -33.11 16.18 1.62
N ALA A 390 -33.89 17.23 1.93
CA ALA A 390 -34.18 18.33 1.00
C ALA A 390 -32.92 19.11 0.55
N VAL A 391 -31.95 19.32 1.46
CA VAL A 391 -30.63 19.88 1.09
C VAL A 391 -29.88 18.95 0.13
N GLY A 392 -29.96 17.63 0.32
CA GLY A 392 -29.43 16.62 -0.61
C GLY A 392 -30.05 16.73 -2.01
N GLN A 393 -31.37 16.87 -2.10
CA GLN A 393 -32.09 17.05 -3.38
C GLN A 393 -31.64 18.33 -4.11
N VAL A 394 -31.46 19.45 -3.39
CA VAL A 394 -30.93 20.68 -3.99
C VAL A 394 -29.47 20.50 -4.44
N ALA A 395 -28.64 19.79 -3.66
CA ALA A 395 -27.26 19.46 -4.08
C ALA A 395 -27.22 18.55 -5.32
N ARG A 396 -28.19 17.64 -5.48
CA ARG A 396 -28.36 16.81 -6.68
C ARG A 396 -28.66 17.65 -7.91
N TYR A 397 -29.47 18.70 -7.77
CA TYR A 397 -29.69 19.71 -8.82
C TYR A 397 -28.42 20.54 -9.11
N THR A 398 -27.70 21.03 -8.08
CA THR A 398 -26.50 21.86 -8.29
C THR A 398 -25.37 21.09 -8.98
N TYR A 399 -25.22 19.80 -8.68
CA TYR A 399 -24.30 18.90 -9.40
C TYR A 399 -24.62 18.85 -10.89
N ASP A 400 -25.88 18.60 -11.24
CA ASP A 400 -26.28 18.36 -12.62
C ASP A 400 -26.13 19.62 -13.50
N VAL A 401 -26.35 20.81 -12.93
CA VAL A 401 -26.04 22.08 -13.60
C VAL A 401 -24.51 22.24 -13.77
N ALA A 402 -23.74 22.01 -12.71
CA ALA A 402 -22.29 22.24 -12.71
C ALA A 402 -21.52 21.27 -13.64
N ILE A 403 -21.90 19.99 -13.68
CA ILE A 403 -21.22 18.98 -14.51
C ILE A 403 -21.52 19.16 -16.00
N ARG A 404 -22.75 19.57 -16.35
CA ARG A 404 -23.14 19.92 -17.74
C ARG A 404 -22.37 21.14 -18.24
N ALA A 405 -22.25 22.18 -17.43
CA ALA A 405 -21.40 23.32 -17.75
C ALA A 405 -19.95 22.87 -17.94
N ALA A 406 -19.37 22.16 -16.97
CA ALA A 406 -17.96 21.71 -17.06
C ALA A 406 -17.65 20.88 -18.31
N VAL A 407 -18.53 19.95 -18.73
CA VAL A 407 -18.35 19.17 -19.96
C VAL A 407 -18.57 20.02 -21.23
N THR A 408 -19.40 21.07 -21.17
CA THR A 408 -19.57 22.01 -22.29
C THR A 408 -18.32 22.87 -22.48
N ASP A 409 -17.80 23.49 -21.41
CA ASP A 409 -16.57 24.27 -21.43
C ASP A 409 -15.37 23.44 -21.93
N ILE A 410 -15.29 22.15 -21.55
CA ILE A 410 -14.26 21.22 -22.07
C ILE A 410 -14.44 20.95 -23.58
N LYS A 411 -15.68 20.74 -24.05
CA LYS A 411 -15.96 20.55 -25.49
C LYS A 411 -15.65 21.80 -26.33
N ASN A 412 -15.79 22.99 -25.75
CA ASN A 412 -15.43 24.26 -26.38
C ASN A 412 -13.91 24.54 -26.36
N GLY A 413 -13.12 23.76 -25.62
CA GLY A 413 -11.69 24.03 -25.39
C GLY A 413 -11.42 25.12 -24.34
N GLU A 414 -12.44 25.59 -23.63
CA GLU A 414 -12.35 26.60 -22.57
C GLU A 414 -11.84 26.01 -21.24
N ALA A 415 -11.76 24.68 -21.12
CA ALA A 415 -11.30 23.99 -19.92
C ALA A 415 -10.63 22.64 -20.21
N ASP A 416 -9.77 22.23 -19.29
CA ASP A 416 -9.11 20.93 -19.23
C ASP A 416 -9.92 19.90 -18.41
N ILE A 417 -9.67 18.59 -18.61
CA ILE A 417 -10.32 17.48 -17.89
C ILE A 417 -10.21 17.60 -16.37
N ASN A 418 -9.12 18.19 -15.86
CA ASN A 418 -8.91 18.49 -14.44
C ASN A 418 -9.97 19.42 -13.84
N ARG A 419 -10.82 20.09 -14.64
CA ARG A 419 -11.98 20.83 -14.16
C ARG A 419 -13.10 19.92 -13.64
N LEU A 420 -13.20 18.68 -14.12
CA LEU A 420 -14.22 17.73 -13.67
C LEU A 420 -13.98 17.26 -12.23
N SER A 421 -12.74 16.98 -11.84
CA SER A 421 -12.42 16.60 -10.45
C SER A 421 -12.74 17.72 -9.46
N VAL A 422 -12.47 18.98 -9.84
CA VAL A 422 -12.85 20.19 -9.09
C VAL A 422 -14.36 20.32 -8.92
N VAL A 423 -15.15 20.00 -9.95
CA VAL A 423 -16.62 20.07 -9.91
C VAL A 423 -17.25 18.90 -9.17
N ILE A 424 -16.63 17.71 -9.21
CA ILE A 424 -17.13 16.49 -8.57
C ILE A 424 -16.78 16.43 -7.08
N ALA A 425 -15.59 16.87 -6.67
CA ALA A 425 -15.12 16.76 -5.28
C ALA A 425 -16.10 17.29 -4.20
N PRO A 426 -16.80 18.43 -4.38
CA PRO A 426 -17.88 18.92 -3.50
C PRO A 426 -18.97 17.89 -3.12
N TYR A 427 -19.21 16.90 -3.97
CA TYR A 427 -20.27 15.90 -3.86
C TYR A 427 -19.75 14.54 -3.37
N SER A 428 -18.63 14.54 -2.64
CA SER A 428 -18.00 13.32 -2.10
C SER A 428 -18.61 12.82 -0.78
N PHE A 429 -19.60 13.52 -0.22
CA PHE A 429 -20.38 13.21 1.00
C PHE A 429 -19.67 12.33 2.04
N GLN A 430 -18.84 12.97 2.89
CA GLN A 430 -18.11 12.32 3.98
C GLN A 430 -18.76 12.58 5.34
N SER A 431 -18.36 11.82 6.36
CA SER A 431 -18.86 11.94 7.74
C SER A 431 -18.57 13.33 8.35
N SER A 432 -19.63 14.08 8.63
CA SER A 432 -19.55 15.39 9.31
C SER A 432 -19.29 15.24 10.82
N SER A 433 -18.61 16.21 11.42
CA SER A 433 -18.51 16.34 12.88
C SER A 433 -19.50 17.39 13.42
N PRO A 434 -20.03 17.25 14.66
CA PRO A 434 -19.78 16.17 15.62
C PRO A 434 -20.65 14.92 15.40
N ASN A 435 -21.55 14.89 14.41
CA ASN A 435 -22.45 13.76 14.15
C ASN A 435 -22.42 13.34 12.67
N SER A 436 -21.90 12.14 12.41
CA SER A 436 -21.72 11.56 11.08
C SER A 436 -23.03 11.40 10.30
N ARG A 437 -24.15 11.19 11.01
CA ARG A 437 -25.51 11.06 10.43
C ARG A 437 -25.90 12.27 9.58
N ILE A 438 -25.40 13.47 9.89
CA ILE A 438 -25.71 14.70 9.13
C ILE A 438 -25.24 14.59 7.67
N GLY A 439 -24.00 14.16 7.45
CA GLY A 439 -23.45 13.98 6.10
C GLY A 439 -24.11 12.82 5.35
N LEU A 440 -24.45 11.75 6.08
CA LEU A 440 -25.18 10.60 5.52
C LEU A 440 -26.58 10.99 5.06
N THR A 441 -27.35 11.74 5.85
CA THR A 441 -28.71 12.16 5.45
C THR A 441 -28.73 13.16 4.30
N ILE A 442 -27.69 13.99 4.14
CA ILE A 442 -27.53 14.80 2.91
C ILE A 442 -27.20 13.89 1.70
N CYS A 443 -26.39 12.84 1.90
CA CYS A 443 -26.06 11.85 0.88
C CYS A 443 -27.31 11.06 0.42
N GLU A 444 -28.11 10.57 1.36
CA GLU A 444 -29.40 9.92 1.14
C GLU A 444 -30.33 10.81 0.29
N GLY A 445 -30.45 12.09 0.64
CA GLY A 445 -31.28 13.05 -0.09
C GLY A 445 -30.76 13.36 -1.50
N PHE A 446 -29.45 13.26 -1.73
CA PHE A 446 -28.87 13.39 -3.07
C PHE A 446 -29.24 12.19 -3.95
N PHE A 447 -29.09 10.97 -3.44
CA PHE A 447 -29.35 9.74 -4.19
C PHE A 447 -30.82 9.34 -4.30
N TYR A 448 -31.71 9.91 -3.49
CA TYR A 448 -33.17 9.65 -3.55
C TYR A 448 -33.84 10.05 -4.88
N SER A 449 -33.28 11.01 -5.62
CA SER A 449 -33.94 11.56 -6.82
C SER A 449 -34.07 10.54 -7.95
N LYS A 450 -35.28 10.42 -8.51
CA LYS A 450 -35.62 9.61 -9.69
C LYS A 450 -34.92 10.04 -10.99
N ALA A 451 -34.10 11.09 -10.96
CA ALA A 451 -33.36 11.63 -12.10
C ALA A 451 -31.97 10.98 -12.27
N ASP A 452 -31.79 10.23 -13.37
CA ASP A 452 -30.53 9.64 -13.84
C ASP A 452 -29.29 10.48 -13.46
N ILE A 453 -28.30 9.87 -12.83
CA ILE A 453 -27.09 10.58 -12.39
C ILE A 453 -26.10 10.72 -13.55
N LEU A 454 -26.03 11.93 -14.13
CA LEU A 454 -25.20 12.21 -15.30
C LEU A 454 -23.72 12.28 -14.94
N VAL A 455 -22.96 11.26 -15.34
CA VAL A 455 -21.52 11.14 -15.06
C VAL A 455 -20.68 11.30 -16.33
N PRO A 456 -19.47 11.89 -16.25
CA PRO A 456 -18.57 12.05 -17.39
C PRO A 456 -17.91 10.72 -17.77
N VAL A 457 -18.13 10.28 -19.01
CA VAL A 457 -17.54 9.06 -19.59
C VAL A 457 -16.72 9.33 -20.84
N ARG A 458 -15.79 8.43 -21.11
CA ARG A 458 -15.14 8.21 -22.40
C ARG A 458 -15.73 6.94 -23.04
N LEU A 459 -16.12 7.01 -24.32
CA LEU A 459 -16.79 5.88 -25.00
C LEU A 459 -15.82 4.86 -25.64
N SER A 460 -14.60 5.28 -25.98
CA SER A 460 -13.55 4.40 -26.53
C SER A 460 -12.15 4.96 -26.26
N PRO A 461 -11.09 4.13 -26.26
CA PRO A 461 -9.70 4.57 -26.12
C PRO A 461 -9.21 5.52 -27.23
N SER A 462 -9.89 5.50 -28.38
CA SER A 462 -9.65 6.35 -29.55
C SER A 462 -10.39 7.69 -29.51
N ASN A 463 -11.50 7.79 -28.78
CA ASN A 463 -12.31 9.01 -28.71
C ASN A 463 -11.75 9.99 -27.67
N ALA A 464 -11.39 11.21 -28.07
CA ALA A 464 -10.88 12.24 -27.16
C ALA A 464 -12.00 12.97 -26.37
N TYR A 465 -13.26 12.87 -26.80
CA TYR A 465 -14.37 13.68 -26.28
C TYR A 465 -15.10 13.00 -25.12
N ILE A 466 -15.27 13.76 -24.03
CA ILE A 466 -16.05 13.36 -22.86
C ILE A 466 -17.55 13.58 -23.14
N GLN A 467 -18.37 12.61 -22.73
CA GLN A 467 -19.83 12.70 -22.81
C GLN A 467 -20.46 12.51 -21.42
N LEU A 468 -21.71 12.96 -21.26
CA LEU A 468 -22.49 12.74 -20.04
C LEU A 468 -23.55 11.67 -20.32
N ILE A 469 -23.55 10.61 -19.52
CA ILE A 469 -24.55 9.55 -19.56
C ILE A 469 -25.03 9.20 -18.15
N PRO A 470 -26.18 8.52 -17.98
CA PRO A 470 -26.58 7.95 -16.70
C PRO A 470 -25.52 7.02 -16.11
N SER A 471 -25.27 7.11 -14.80
CA SER A 471 -24.30 6.28 -14.07
C SER A 471 -24.58 4.79 -14.20
N THR A 472 -25.85 4.41 -14.28
CA THR A 472 -26.36 3.05 -14.53
C THR A 472 -25.97 2.48 -15.90
N LYS A 473 -25.41 3.31 -16.80
CA LYS A 473 -24.89 2.95 -18.13
C LYS A 473 -23.37 3.19 -18.25
N ALA A 474 -22.74 3.65 -17.17
CA ALA A 474 -21.30 3.90 -17.09
C ALA A 474 -20.61 2.79 -16.30
N TYR A 475 -19.30 2.65 -16.50
CA TYR A 475 -18.47 1.68 -15.79
C TYR A 475 -17.27 2.34 -15.10
N LEU A 476 -17.00 1.93 -13.86
CA LEU A 476 -15.75 2.27 -13.17
C LEU A 476 -14.62 1.36 -13.64
N THR A 477 -13.47 1.95 -13.98
CA THR A 477 -12.23 1.21 -14.19
C THR A 477 -11.35 1.27 -12.94
N TYR A 478 -10.66 0.17 -12.65
CA TYR A 478 -9.62 0.05 -11.62
C TYR A 478 -8.18 0.13 -12.19
N SER A 479 -8.02 0.32 -13.51
CA SER A 479 -6.71 0.30 -14.19
C SER A 479 -6.65 1.20 -15.43
N ASN A 480 -5.56 1.97 -15.57
CA ASN A 480 -5.25 2.76 -16.77
C ASN A 480 -5.17 1.88 -18.04
N LEU A 481 -4.80 0.60 -17.90
CA LEU A 481 -4.68 -0.31 -19.04
C LEU A 481 -6.06 -0.61 -19.65
N ILE A 482 -7.07 -0.89 -18.82
CA ILE A 482 -8.46 -1.08 -19.27
C ILE A 482 -8.96 0.15 -20.03
N TYR A 483 -8.69 1.35 -19.51
CA TYR A 483 -9.04 2.63 -20.15
C TYR A 483 -8.34 2.87 -21.50
N SER A 484 -7.32 2.07 -21.82
CA SER A 484 -6.50 2.16 -23.03
C SER A 484 -6.85 1.13 -24.11
N PHE A 485 -7.71 0.14 -23.85
CA PHE A 485 -8.18 -0.82 -24.86
C PHE A 485 -9.70 -1.09 -24.86
N LEU A 486 -10.40 -0.89 -23.73
CA LEU A 486 -11.79 -1.30 -23.58
C LEU A 486 -12.77 -0.24 -24.10
N SER A 487 -13.47 -0.54 -25.19
CA SER A 487 -14.47 0.35 -25.80
C SER A 487 -15.86 0.22 -25.17
N VAL A 488 -15.96 0.62 -23.91
CA VAL A 488 -17.23 0.79 -23.17
C VAL A 488 -17.28 2.20 -22.52
N PRO A 489 -18.43 2.68 -22.03
CA PRO A 489 -18.52 4.00 -21.38
C PRO A 489 -17.80 4.05 -20.02
N LEU A 490 -16.49 4.29 -20.03
CA LEU A 490 -15.64 4.32 -18.84
C LEU A 490 -15.58 5.71 -18.21
N ILE A 491 -15.68 5.76 -16.88
CA ILE A 491 -15.30 6.94 -16.10
C ILE A 491 -13.78 7.14 -16.22
N PRO A 492 -13.28 8.36 -16.48
CA PRO A 492 -11.85 8.67 -16.41
C PRO A 492 -11.25 8.29 -15.06
N ILE A 493 -10.11 7.59 -15.07
CA ILE A 493 -9.51 6.98 -13.86
C ILE A 493 -9.16 8.01 -12.77
N GLU A 494 -8.84 9.24 -13.18
CA GLU A 494 -8.58 10.40 -12.32
C GLU A 494 -9.81 10.82 -11.52
N LEU A 495 -11.01 10.51 -12.02
CA LEU A 495 -12.30 10.81 -11.40
C LEU A 495 -12.84 9.62 -10.61
N ALA A 496 -12.60 8.39 -11.07
CA ALA A 496 -13.11 7.14 -10.48
C ALA A 496 -12.73 6.96 -8.99
N SER A 497 -11.61 7.55 -8.55
CA SER A 497 -11.15 7.54 -7.15
C SER A 497 -11.82 8.57 -6.23
N SER A 498 -12.70 9.44 -6.74
CA SER A 498 -13.38 10.46 -5.94
C SER A 498 -14.61 9.92 -5.21
N GLY A 499 -14.92 10.49 -4.04
CA GLY A 499 -15.94 9.94 -3.13
C GLY A 499 -17.35 9.87 -3.70
N LEU A 500 -17.68 10.68 -4.72
CA LEU A 500 -18.94 10.56 -5.45
C LEU A 500 -19.09 9.18 -6.10
N PHE A 501 -18.03 8.66 -6.72
CA PHE A 501 -18.05 7.33 -7.36
C PHE A 501 -17.96 6.20 -6.34
N THR A 502 -17.27 6.41 -5.20
CA THR A 502 -17.35 5.49 -4.05
C THR A 502 -18.78 5.35 -3.55
N ASN A 503 -19.53 6.46 -3.45
CA ASN A 503 -20.94 6.46 -3.05
C ASN A 503 -21.85 5.89 -4.14
N LEU A 504 -21.66 6.23 -5.41
CA LEU A 504 -22.40 5.59 -6.52
C LEU A 504 -22.23 4.07 -6.53
N LYS A 505 -21.03 3.56 -6.19
CA LYS A 505 -20.74 2.13 -6.09
C LYS A 505 -21.38 1.47 -4.87
N SER A 506 -21.45 2.15 -3.72
CA SER A 506 -22.10 1.61 -2.51
C SER A 506 -23.63 1.68 -2.53
N TRP A 507 -24.20 2.42 -3.48
CA TRP A 507 -25.65 2.50 -3.75
C TRP A 507 -26.08 1.68 -4.99
N ASP A 508 -25.21 0.84 -5.56
CA ASP A 508 -25.44 0.06 -6.79
C ASP A 508 -25.86 0.90 -8.04
N LEU A 509 -25.53 2.19 -8.04
CA LEU A 509 -25.86 3.14 -9.12
C LEU A 509 -24.79 3.24 -10.22
N ILE A 510 -23.64 2.56 -10.05
CA ILE A 510 -22.62 2.37 -11.09
C ILE A 510 -21.91 1.02 -10.89
N VAL A 511 -21.56 0.34 -11.99
CA VAL A 511 -20.91 -0.98 -11.95
C VAL A 511 -19.41 -0.85 -12.23
N GLU A 512 -18.58 -1.61 -11.54
CA GLU A 512 -17.14 -1.71 -11.83
C GLU A 512 -16.88 -2.76 -12.93
N VAL A 513 -15.93 -2.48 -13.82
CA VAL A 513 -15.56 -3.40 -14.91
C VAL A 513 -15.15 -4.75 -14.31
N ASN A 514 -15.80 -5.81 -14.76
CA ASN A 514 -15.51 -7.20 -14.41
C ASN A 514 -15.12 -8.01 -15.66
N ASP A 515 -14.59 -9.21 -15.45
CA ASP A 515 -14.09 -10.06 -16.53
C ASP A 515 -15.17 -10.43 -17.57
N THR A 516 -16.44 -10.48 -17.20
CA THR A 516 -17.53 -10.80 -18.14
C THR A 516 -17.80 -9.64 -19.11
N ILE A 517 -17.73 -8.39 -18.62
CA ILE A 517 -17.84 -7.17 -19.44
C ILE A 517 -16.64 -7.07 -20.40
N VAL A 518 -15.43 -7.34 -19.89
CA VAL A 518 -14.22 -7.36 -20.74
C VAL A 518 -14.34 -8.43 -21.82
N LYS A 519 -14.70 -9.67 -21.44
CA LYS A 519 -14.87 -10.81 -22.35
C LYS A 519 -15.86 -10.51 -23.47
N GLN A 520 -17.05 -10.00 -23.14
CA GLN A 520 -18.07 -9.63 -24.13
C GLN A 520 -17.60 -8.49 -25.06
N THR A 521 -16.86 -7.51 -24.53
CA THR A 521 -16.35 -6.40 -25.34
C THR A 521 -15.26 -6.87 -26.29
N VAL A 522 -14.27 -7.63 -25.80
CA VAL A 522 -13.14 -8.18 -26.58
C VAL A 522 -13.61 -9.14 -27.67
N GLN A 523 -14.63 -9.96 -27.38
CA GLN A 523 -15.25 -10.85 -28.36
C GLN A 523 -15.92 -10.09 -29.52
N ASN A 524 -16.46 -8.88 -29.26
CA ASN A 524 -17.24 -8.10 -30.21
C ASN A 524 -16.46 -6.98 -30.92
N SER A 525 -15.27 -6.61 -30.43
CA SER A 525 -14.40 -5.59 -31.03
C SER A 525 -13.30 -6.20 -31.91
N VAL A 526 -12.54 -5.32 -32.59
CA VAL A 526 -11.26 -5.64 -33.25
C VAL A 526 -10.28 -4.56 -32.82
N MET A 527 -9.15 -4.96 -32.24
CA MET A 527 -8.17 -4.04 -31.66
C MET A 527 -7.17 -3.54 -32.71
N ASN A 528 -6.75 -2.29 -32.58
CA ASN A 528 -5.53 -1.80 -33.21
C ASN A 528 -4.27 -2.26 -32.45
N PHE A 529 -3.10 -2.03 -33.03
CA PHE A 529 -1.81 -2.48 -32.46
C PHE A 529 -1.55 -1.96 -31.04
N THR A 530 -1.87 -0.69 -30.75
CA THR A 530 -1.68 -0.08 -29.44
C THR A 530 -2.64 -0.65 -28.40
N GLU A 531 -3.93 -0.76 -28.75
CA GLU A 531 -4.96 -1.38 -27.89
C GLU A 531 -4.58 -2.83 -27.55
N PHE A 532 -4.07 -3.58 -28.52
CA PHE A 532 -3.63 -4.97 -28.33
C PHE A 532 -2.42 -5.09 -27.38
N VAL A 533 -1.44 -4.19 -27.48
CA VAL A 533 -0.28 -4.17 -26.57
C VAL A 533 -0.71 -3.85 -25.13
N GLU A 534 -1.60 -2.87 -24.91
CA GLU A 534 -2.09 -2.57 -23.56
C GLU A 534 -3.03 -3.67 -23.00
N PHE A 535 -3.80 -4.34 -23.87
CA PHE A 535 -4.58 -5.53 -23.50
C PHE A 535 -3.68 -6.70 -23.04
N LEU A 536 -2.59 -7.00 -23.77
CA LEU A 536 -1.64 -8.03 -23.34
C LEU A 536 -0.93 -7.67 -22.04
N ARG A 537 -0.60 -6.39 -21.83
CA ARG A 537 -0.06 -5.89 -20.55
C ARG A 537 -1.06 -6.08 -19.42
N TRP A 538 -2.34 -5.78 -19.63
CA TRP A 538 -3.40 -6.01 -18.66
C TRP A 538 -3.58 -7.50 -18.31
N LEU A 539 -3.66 -8.39 -19.32
CA LEU A 539 -3.68 -9.84 -19.08
C LEU A 539 -2.45 -10.33 -18.30
N SER A 540 -1.28 -9.70 -18.52
CA SER A 540 -0.06 -10.07 -17.79
C SER A 540 -0.04 -9.67 -16.30
N GLN A 541 -1.06 -8.92 -15.82
CA GLN A 541 -1.19 -8.58 -14.40
C GLN A 541 -1.80 -9.71 -13.56
N PHE A 542 -2.55 -10.64 -14.18
CA PHE A 542 -3.23 -11.73 -13.47
C PHE A 542 -2.26 -12.81 -12.97
N ASP A 543 -2.62 -13.50 -11.88
CA ASP A 543 -1.85 -14.61 -11.33
C ASP A 543 -2.05 -15.94 -12.07
N VAL A 544 -1.05 -16.81 -11.90
CA VAL A 544 -0.84 -18.07 -12.62
C VAL A 544 -1.95 -19.11 -12.40
N GLU A 545 -2.87 -18.84 -11.47
CA GLU A 545 -4.06 -19.65 -11.17
C GLU A 545 -5.17 -19.42 -12.21
N ASN A 546 -5.28 -18.22 -12.78
CA ASN A 546 -6.32 -17.84 -13.76
C ASN A 546 -6.05 -18.35 -15.20
N ARG A 547 -5.45 -19.53 -15.35
CA ARG A 547 -4.95 -20.06 -16.65
C ARG A 547 -6.04 -20.18 -17.71
N GLU A 548 -7.23 -20.58 -17.30
CA GLU A 548 -8.35 -20.82 -18.20
C GLU A 548 -8.90 -19.49 -18.74
N LEU A 549 -9.09 -18.49 -17.85
CA LEU A 549 -9.48 -17.14 -18.23
C LEU A 549 -8.48 -16.48 -19.19
N ILE A 550 -7.17 -16.58 -18.91
CA ILE A 550 -6.13 -15.98 -19.76
C ILE A 550 -6.13 -16.63 -21.16
N ARG A 551 -6.24 -17.96 -21.24
CA ARG A 551 -6.34 -18.69 -22.52
C ARG A 551 -7.63 -18.37 -23.28
N GLU A 552 -8.76 -18.29 -22.58
CA GLU A 552 -10.04 -17.97 -23.19
C GLU A 552 -10.03 -16.53 -23.75
N MET A 553 -9.59 -15.57 -22.95
CA MET A 553 -9.43 -14.16 -23.36
C MET A 553 -8.54 -14.04 -24.60
N LEU A 554 -7.34 -14.64 -24.60
CA LEU A 554 -6.45 -14.66 -25.77
C LEU A 554 -7.13 -15.28 -27.01
N SER A 555 -7.99 -16.28 -26.83
CA SER A 555 -8.69 -16.93 -27.96
C SER A 555 -9.79 -16.11 -28.61
N LEU A 556 -10.31 -15.08 -27.91
CA LEU A 556 -11.38 -14.20 -28.39
C LEU A 556 -10.85 -12.97 -29.14
N VAL A 557 -9.57 -12.62 -28.94
CA VAL A 557 -8.96 -11.39 -29.48
C VAL A 557 -8.82 -11.45 -31.00
N LYS A 558 -9.17 -10.31 -31.61
CA LYS A 558 -9.05 -9.99 -33.02
C LYS A 558 -8.19 -8.74 -33.17
N VAL A 559 -7.17 -8.78 -34.01
CA VAL A 559 -6.25 -7.65 -34.24
C VAL A 559 -6.18 -7.35 -35.73
N TYR A 560 -6.17 -6.08 -36.12
CA TYR A 560 -5.89 -5.68 -37.50
C TYR A 560 -4.43 -6.00 -37.87
N HIS A 561 -4.22 -6.69 -38.99
CA HIS A 561 -2.89 -6.88 -39.55
C HIS A 561 -2.36 -5.60 -40.21
N ASN A 562 -1.04 -5.50 -40.44
CA ASN A 562 -0.42 -4.28 -40.97
C ASN A 562 -0.95 -3.93 -42.37
N THR A 563 -1.58 -2.76 -42.49
CA THR A 563 -2.05 -2.12 -43.74
C THR A 563 -3.05 -2.90 -44.61
N SER A 564 -3.42 -4.13 -44.27
CA SER A 564 -4.47 -4.91 -44.94
C SER A 564 -5.69 -5.08 -44.03
N SER A 565 -6.86 -5.33 -44.63
CA SER A 565 -8.13 -5.51 -43.91
C SER A 565 -8.24 -6.84 -43.14
N ASP A 566 -7.15 -7.61 -43.06
CA ASP A 566 -7.14 -8.97 -42.54
C ASP A 566 -7.15 -8.95 -41.01
N ILE A 567 -8.13 -9.65 -40.44
CA ILE A 567 -8.30 -9.79 -39.00
C ILE A 567 -7.57 -11.05 -38.54
N LEU A 568 -6.50 -10.87 -37.78
CA LEU A 568 -5.72 -11.97 -37.22
C LEU A 568 -6.33 -12.40 -35.87
N THR A 569 -6.65 -13.69 -35.75
CA THR A 569 -7.22 -14.29 -34.53
C THR A 569 -6.20 -15.14 -33.79
N LEU A 570 -6.00 -14.88 -32.49
CA LEU A 570 -4.87 -15.41 -31.71
C LEU A 570 -5.12 -16.80 -31.09
N LYS A 571 -6.22 -17.46 -31.48
CA LYS A 571 -6.74 -18.72 -30.90
C LYS A 571 -5.71 -19.84 -30.69
N ASN A 572 -4.70 -19.91 -31.54
CA ASN A 572 -3.69 -20.97 -31.51
C ASN A 572 -2.33 -20.52 -30.95
N ILE A 573 -2.16 -19.27 -30.51
CA ILE A 573 -0.86 -18.79 -30.00
C ILE A 573 -0.48 -19.53 -28.72
N ARG A 574 0.70 -20.13 -28.75
CA ARG A 574 1.31 -20.92 -27.66
C ARG A 574 2.74 -20.47 -27.36
N TYR A 575 3.38 -19.83 -28.34
CA TYR A 575 4.76 -19.44 -28.28
C TYR A 575 4.95 -17.94 -28.51
N PHE A 576 6.13 -17.43 -28.16
CA PHE A 576 6.61 -16.13 -28.60
C PHE A 576 8.00 -16.26 -29.21
N ASP A 577 8.37 -15.33 -30.10
CA ASP A 577 9.70 -15.23 -30.69
C ASP A 577 10.68 -14.52 -29.73
N PRO A 578 11.71 -15.20 -29.19
CA PRO A 578 12.73 -14.58 -28.34
C PRO A 578 13.98 -14.13 -29.11
N TYR A 579 14.08 -14.46 -30.41
CA TYR A 579 15.28 -14.37 -31.25
C TYR A 579 15.27 -13.13 -32.16
N GLY A 580 14.10 -12.61 -32.53
CA GLY A 580 13.96 -11.42 -33.37
C GLY A 580 13.98 -11.77 -34.86
N VAL A 581 13.11 -12.70 -35.26
CA VAL A 581 12.93 -13.08 -36.67
C VAL A 581 12.57 -11.84 -37.50
N PRO A 582 13.30 -11.56 -38.61
CA PRO A 582 12.96 -10.47 -39.52
C PRO A 582 11.53 -10.61 -40.08
N SER A 583 10.76 -9.51 -40.08
CA SER A 583 9.36 -9.47 -40.53
C SER A 583 9.12 -9.82 -42.01
N ILE A 584 10.19 -9.95 -42.80
CA ILE A 584 10.16 -10.41 -44.19
C ILE A 584 10.17 -11.95 -44.32
N LEU A 585 10.40 -12.68 -43.23
CA LEU A 585 10.31 -14.15 -43.17
C LEU A 585 8.92 -14.57 -42.65
N PRO A 586 8.31 -15.64 -43.20
CA PRO A 586 7.04 -16.14 -42.70
C PRO A 586 7.20 -16.70 -41.29
N LEU A 587 6.26 -16.38 -40.39
CA LEU A 587 6.22 -16.89 -39.02
C LEU A 587 5.10 -17.94 -38.89
N ARG A 588 5.29 -18.93 -38.01
CA ARG A 588 4.27 -19.95 -37.72
C ARG A 588 3.11 -19.32 -36.94
N SER A 589 1.86 -19.65 -37.28
CA SER A 589 0.64 -18.94 -36.80
C SER A 589 0.31 -19.12 -35.31
N ASP A 590 1.12 -19.86 -34.57
CA ASP A 590 1.07 -20.08 -33.12
C ASP A 590 2.17 -19.32 -32.35
N ILE A 591 2.96 -18.49 -33.03
CA ILE A 591 4.06 -17.69 -32.47
C ILE A 591 3.68 -16.20 -32.45
N LEU A 592 3.78 -15.56 -31.28
CA LEU A 592 3.67 -14.11 -31.14
C LEU A 592 4.93 -13.40 -31.70
N PRO A 593 4.82 -12.48 -32.68
CA PRO A 593 5.97 -11.85 -33.31
C PRO A 593 6.81 -10.96 -32.39
N SER A 594 8.11 -10.87 -32.69
CA SER A 594 9.10 -9.99 -32.03
C SER A 594 8.65 -8.54 -31.88
N SER A 595 7.95 -8.00 -32.88
CA SER A 595 7.40 -6.64 -32.90
C SER A 595 6.38 -6.34 -31.79
N VAL A 596 5.71 -7.36 -31.27
CA VAL A 596 4.81 -7.26 -30.10
C VAL A 596 5.57 -7.62 -28.81
N VAL A 597 6.38 -8.68 -28.87
CA VAL A 597 7.19 -9.19 -27.74
C VAL A 597 8.06 -8.11 -27.10
N GLN A 598 8.65 -7.21 -27.89
CA GLN A 598 9.48 -6.10 -27.39
C GLN A 598 8.79 -5.16 -26.38
N TYR A 599 7.45 -5.14 -26.33
CA TYR A 599 6.67 -4.26 -25.45
C TYR A 599 6.25 -4.90 -24.11
N ILE A 600 6.63 -6.16 -23.86
CA ILE A 600 6.21 -7.00 -22.73
C ILE A 600 7.44 -7.75 -22.18
N SER A 601 7.58 -7.93 -20.86
CA SER A 601 8.75 -8.63 -20.31
C SER A 601 8.74 -10.14 -20.61
N ARG A 602 9.93 -10.75 -20.71
CA ARG A 602 10.07 -12.23 -20.87
C ARG A 602 9.42 -13.00 -19.71
N GLU A 603 9.38 -12.42 -18.51
CA GLU A 603 8.70 -13.01 -17.35
C GLU A 603 7.18 -12.92 -17.47
N GLN A 604 6.64 -11.78 -17.95
CA GLN A 604 5.23 -11.62 -18.24
C GLN A 604 4.77 -12.59 -19.33
N LEU A 605 5.50 -12.71 -20.44
CA LEU A 605 5.16 -13.64 -21.53
C LEU A 605 5.10 -15.09 -21.05
N ASN A 606 6.12 -15.56 -20.33
CA ASN A 606 6.24 -16.96 -19.91
C ASN A 606 5.39 -17.29 -18.67
N LYS A 607 5.56 -16.56 -17.55
CA LYS A 607 4.87 -16.90 -16.30
C LYS A 607 3.41 -16.45 -16.28
N ARG A 608 3.08 -15.30 -16.88
CA ARG A 608 1.74 -14.68 -16.77
C ARG A 608 0.85 -15.05 -17.95
N LEU A 609 1.30 -14.77 -19.17
CA LEU A 609 0.55 -15.06 -20.41
C LEU A 609 0.64 -16.54 -20.86
N LEU A 610 1.44 -17.36 -20.15
CA LEU A 610 1.63 -18.80 -20.41
C LEU A 610 2.18 -19.12 -21.81
N LEU A 611 2.87 -18.16 -22.45
CA LEU A 611 3.49 -18.32 -23.75
C LEU A 611 4.92 -18.85 -23.59
N LEU A 612 5.21 -19.99 -24.22
CA LEU A 612 6.56 -20.55 -24.19
C LEU A 612 7.48 -19.77 -25.14
N ALA A 613 8.77 -19.65 -24.79
CA ALA A 613 9.76 -19.28 -25.81
C ALA A 613 9.85 -20.46 -26.79
N ILE A 614 9.64 -20.24 -28.10
CA ILE A 614 9.88 -21.31 -29.07
C ILE A 614 11.35 -21.72 -29.03
N SER A 615 11.65 -23.02 -29.10
CA SER A 615 13.04 -23.45 -29.19
C SER A 615 13.62 -23.08 -30.56
N LEU A 616 14.90 -22.71 -30.57
CA LEU A 616 15.61 -22.39 -31.82
C LEU A 616 15.57 -23.58 -32.80
N GLU A 617 15.55 -24.81 -32.29
CA GLU A 617 15.50 -26.01 -33.11
C GLU A 617 14.12 -26.20 -33.76
N GLU A 618 13.00 -26.09 -33.03
CA GLU A 618 11.63 -26.10 -33.60
C GLU A 618 11.41 -25.00 -34.66
N LEU A 619 11.96 -23.81 -34.42
CA LEU A 619 11.86 -22.67 -35.33
C LEU A 619 12.65 -22.90 -36.62
N LEU A 620 13.86 -23.48 -36.52
CA LEU A 620 14.68 -23.79 -37.70
C LEU A 620 14.17 -25.02 -38.45
N GLU A 621 13.62 -26.03 -37.77
CA GLU A 621 12.96 -27.18 -38.41
C GLU A 621 11.75 -26.75 -39.26
N PHE A 622 10.97 -25.77 -38.79
CA PHE A 622 9.90 -25.16 -39.61
C PHE A 622 10.45 -24.58 -40.93
N TYR A 623 11.53 -23.80 -40.89
CA TYR A 623 12.15 -23.23 -42.10
C TYR A 623 12.83 -24.28 -42.99
N MET A 624 13.30 -25.40 -42.43
CA MET A 624 13.88 -26.51 -43.20
C MET A 624 12.82 -27.45 -43.79
N HIS A 625 11.54 -27.30 -43.44
CA HIS A 625 10.47 -28.15 -43.97
C HIS A 625 10.27 -27.96 -45.48
N LYS A 626 9.77 -29.02 -46.16
CA LYS A 626 9.66 -29.04 -47.63
C LYS A 626 8.79 -27.91 -48.20
N ASP A 627 7.78 -27.48 -47.46
CA ASP A 627 6.81 -26.48 -47.91
C ASP A 627 7.37 -25.04 -47.84
N GLN A 628 8.35 -24.79 -46.96
CA GLN A 628 8.98 -23.47 -46.82
C GLN A 628 10.09 -23.21 -47.86
N ARG A 629 10.33 -24.15 -48.78
CA ARG A 629 11.37 -24.02 -49.83
C ARG A 629 11.20 -22.81 -50.75
N ASN A 630 9.99 -22.26 -50.84
CA ASN A 630 9.72 -21.03 -51.60
C ASN A 630 10.50 -19.81 -51.06
N ILE A 631 10.92 -19.79 -49.79
CA ILE A 631 11.76 -18.74 -49.19
C ILE A 631 13.09 -18.59 -49.95
N PHE A 632 13.61 -19.67 -50.53
CA PHE A 632 14.87 -19.68 -51.28
C PHE A 632 14.72 -19.27 -52.76
N LEU A 633 13.52 -18.96 -53.24
CA LEU A 633 13.31 -18.45 -54.61
C LEU A 633 13.65 -16.96 -54.75
N ASN A 634 13.56 -16.20 -53.67
CA ASN A 634 13.92 -14.78 -53.61
C ASN A 634 15.23 -14.61 -52.83
N SER A 635 16.21 -13.93 -53.43
CA SER A 635 17.53 -13.71 -52.85
C SER A 635 17.53 -12.92 -51.55
N ILE A 636 16.55 -12.03 -51.34
CA ILE A 636 16.43 -11.20 -50.13
C ILE A 636 15.96 -12.07 -48.95
N THR A 637 14.91 -12.87 -49.14
CA THR A 637 14.41 -13.79 -48.10
C THR A 637 15.39 -14.92 -47.83
N ALA A 638 16.10 -15.41 -48.85
CA ALA A 638 17.19 -16.36 -48.67
C ALA A 638 18.35 -15.76 -47.86
N ALA A 639 18.77 -14.51 -48.14
CA ALA A 639 19.81 -13.81 -47.39
C ALA A 639 19.38 -13.56 -45.94
N ALA A 640 18.14 -13.12 -45.70
CA ALA A 640 17.59 -12.89 -44.36
C ALA A 640 17.58 -14.19 -43.53
N LEU A 641 17.15 -15.32 -44.11
CA LEU A 641 17.16 -16.62 -43.42
C LEU A 641 18.59 -17.13 -43.19
N LEU A 642 19.51 -16.99 -44.16
CA LEU A 642 20.92 -17.38 -43.97
C LEU A 642 21.65 -16.52 -42.93
N ALA A 643 21.33 -15.22 -42.82
CA ALA A 643 21.87 -14.35 -41.79
C ALA A 643 21.29 -14.67 -40.40
N PHE A 644 19.98 -14.95 -40.31
CA PHE A 644 19.35 -15.43 -39.08
C PHE A 644 19.98 -16.74 -38.60
N ILE A 645 20.15 -17.73 -39.50
CA ILE A 645 20.85 -18.98 -39.20
C ILE A 645 22.30 -18.69 -38.79
N SER A 646 23.03 -17.84 -39.51
CA SER A 646 24.42 -17.46 -39.18
C SER A 646 24.58 -16.88 -37.76
N ASN A 647 23.62 -16.07 -37.31
CA ASN A 647 23.67 -15.46 -35.98
C ASN A 647 23.32 -16.44 -34.85
N HIS A 648 22.66 -17.56 -35.15
CA HIS A 648 22.12 -18.48 -34.15
C HIS A 648 22.68 -19.92 -34.20
N ILE A 649 23.35 -20.34 -35.29
CA ILE A 649 23.89 -21.71 -35.48
C ILE A 649 24.92 -22.13 -34.41
N GLY A 650 25.53 -21.18 -33.70
CA GLY A 650 26.39 -21.43 -32.54
C GLY A 650 25.66 -21.95 -31.30
N HIS A 651 24.34 -21.77 -31.23
CA HIS A 651 23.48 -22.15 -30.10
C HIS A 651 22.61 -23.40 -30.38
N VAL A 652 22.80 -24.04 -31.54
CA VAL A 652 22.06 -25.24 -31.99
C VAL A 652 22.85 -26.50 -31.63
N SER A 653 22.17 -27.60 -31.31
CA SER A 653 22.79 -28.89 -31.01
C SER A 653 23.60 -29.43 -32.19
N LYS A 654 24.62 -30.27 -31.91
CA LYS A 654 25.42 -30.93 -32.95
C LYS A 654 24.59 -31.77 -33.94
N ASN A 655 23.40 -32.24 -33.53
CA ASN A 655 22.53 -33.05 -34.40
C ASN A 655 21.63 -32.17 -35.28
N CYS A 656 20.95 -31.17 -34.70
CA CYS A 656 20.14 -30.23 -35.48
C CYS A 656 21.02 -29.42 -36.45
N ARG A 657 22.23 -29.01 -36.04
CA ARG A 657 23.23 -28.37 -36.91
C ARG A 657 23.61 -29.25 -38.11
N LYS A 658 23.85 -30.56 -37.91
CA LYS A 658 24.06 -31.53 -39.02
C LYS A 658 22.84 -31.61 -39.94
N ASN A 659 21.62 -31.64 -39.40
CA ASN A 659 20.38 -31.70 -40.20
C ASN A 659 20.17 -30.43 -41.04
N ILE A 660 20.39 -29.25 -40.47
CA ILE A 660 20.34 -27.95 -41.17
C ILE A 660 21.39 -27.92 -42.28
N VAL A 661 22.65 -28.24 -41.97
CA VAL A 661 23.76 -28.25 -42.95
C VAL A 661 23.49 -29.23 -44.09
N ASN A 662 23.01 -30.44 -43.79
CA ASN A 662 22.66 -31.44 -44.81
C ASN A 662 21.43 -31.03 -45.65
N THR A 663 20.47 -30.30 -45.07
CA THR A 663 19.29 -29.82 -45.82
C THR A 663 19.67 -28.67 -46.75
N LEU A 664 20.49 -27.73 -46.28
CA LEU A 664 20.93 -26.56 -47.03
C LEU A 664 21.99 -26.91 -48.10
N SER A 665 22.95 -27.79 -47.82
CA SER A 665 23.97 -28.22 -48.80
C SER A 665 23.37 -28.86 -50.07
N ASN A 666 22.25 -29.55 -49.92
CA ASN A 666 21.50 -30.17 -51.00
C ASN A 666 20.49 -29.23 -51.70
N THR A 667 20.25 -28.04 -51.14
CA THR A 667 19.25 -27.05 -51.62
C THR A 667 19.93 -25.88 -52.32
N ALA A 668 19.29 -25.31 -53.34
CA ALA A 668 19.79 -24.11 -54.02
C ALA A 668 19.48 -22.84 -53.18
N CYS A 669 20.11 -22.71 -52.01
CA CYS A 669 19.81 -21.67 -51.02
C CYS A 669 20.76 -20.46 -51.06
N VAL A 670 21.87 -20.53 -51.79
CA VAL A 670 22.91 -19.47 -51.78
C VAL A 670 22.76 -18.56 -53.01
N PRO A 671 22.56 -17.24 -52.85
CA PRO A 671 22.58 -16.32 -53.98
C PRO A 671 24.02 -16.10 -54.48
N THR A 672 24.20 -16.23 -55.78
CA THR A 672 25.48 -16.08 -56.49
C THR A 672 25.34 -15.20 -57.73
N THR A 673 26.47 -14.88 -58.36
CA THR A 673 26.54 -14.25 -59.70
C THR A 673 25.81 -15.03 -60.80
N ARG A 674 25.43 -16.29 -60.57
CA ARG A 674 24.66 -17.15 -61.48
C ARG A 674 23.31 -17.58 -60.88
N GLY A 675 22.70 -16.70 -60.08
CA GLY A 675 21.41 -16.93 -59.41
C GLY A 675 21.54 -17.79 -58.16
N MET A 676 20.44 -18.41 -57.73
CA MET A 676 20.43 -19.31 -56.58
C MET A 676 21.15 -20.62 -56.91
N LYS A 677 22.13 -21.00 -56.11
CA LYS A 677 22.98 -22.20 -56.28
C LYS A 677 23.12 -22.98 -54.99
N ARG A 678 23.58 -24.23 -55.11
CA ARG A 678 23.93 -25.04 -53.94
C ARG A 678 25.24 -24.56 -53.32
N PRO A 679 25.43 -24.71 -52.00
CA PRO A 679 26.71 -24.43 -51.35
C PRO A 679 27.92 -25.11 -52.00
N ASN A 680 27.82 -26.40 -52.34
CA ASN A 680 28.93 -27.17 -52.96
C ASN A 680 29.26 -26.76 -54.42
N GLU A 681 28.37 -26.00 -55.06
CA GLU A 681 28.58 -25.35 -56.35
C GLU A 681 29.14 -23.93 -56.20
N SER A 682 29.03 -23.34 -55.00
CA SER A 682 29.25 -21.91 -54.74
C SER A 682 30.64 -21.61 -54.17
N TYR A 683 31.22 -20.49 -54.61
CA TYR A 683 32.60 -20.11 -54.27
C TYR A 683 32.64 -18.88 -53.37
N ILE A 684 33.40 -18.97 -52.27
CA ILE A 684 33.69 -17.84 -51.39
C ILE A 684 34.75 -16.97 -52.09
N PRO A 685 34.44 -15.72 -52.48
CA PRO A 685 35.31 -14.96 -53.37
C PRO A 685 36.65 -14.59 -52.70
N PRO A 686 37.79 -14.86 -53.36
CA PRO A 686 39.07 -14.25 -52.98
C PRO A 686 39.10 -12.77 -53.37
N ILE A 687 40.03 -12.02 -52.78
CA ILE A 687 40.24 -10.61 -53.11
C ILE A 687 40.84 -10.53 -54.53
N ASN A 688 40.09 -9.91 -55.46
CA ASN A 688 40.37 -9.65 -56.88
C ASN A 688 40.20 -10.82 -57.89
N LYS A 689 39.07 -10.74 -58.63
CA LYS A 689 38.82 -11.17 -60.03
C LYS A 689 39.46 -12.46 -60.59
N SER A 690 38.59 -13.41 -60.95
CA SER A 690 38.34 -13.74 -62.37
C SER A 690 36.86 -14.18 -62.54
N SER A 691 36.40 -14.49 -63.76
CA SER A 691 35.01 -14.22 -64.16
C SER A 691 34.22 -15.40 -64.75
N ASP A 692 34.38 -16.64 -64.25
CA ASP A 692 33.63 -17.80 -64.78
C ASP A 692 33.07 -18.79 -63.72
N GLU A 693 33.09 -18.43 -62.43
CA GLU A 693 32.55 -19.25 -61.34
C GLU A 693 31.35 -18.56 -60.63
N PRO A 694 30.39 -19.33 -60.07
CA PRO A 694 29.25 -18.79 -59.30
C PRO A 694 29.71 -18.32 -57.91
N CYS A 695 30.35 -17.15 -57.88
CA CYS A 695 30.78 -16.50 -56.65
C CYS A 695 29.57 -16.01 -55.83
N ILE A 696 29.65 -16.18 -54.51
CA ILE A 696 28.61 -15.77 -53.55
C ILE A 696 28.41 -14.25 -53.58
N THR A 697 27.14 -13.80 -53.64
CA THR A 697 26.77 -12.37 -53.63
C THR A 697 26.25 -11.89 -52.27
N LEU A 698 26.19 -12.76 -51.26
CA LEU A 698 25.93 -12.38 -49.86
C LEU A 698 27.03 -11.44 -49.33
N LYS A 699 26.66 -10.47 -48.49
CA LYS A 699 27.64 -9.71 -47.70
C LYS A 699 28.23 -10.63 -46.63
N ILE A 700 29.52 -10.96 -46.78
CA ILE A 700 30.23 -11.81 -45.81
C ILE A 700 30.70 -10.94 -44.65
N SER A 701 30.39 -11.35 -43.42
CA SER A 701 30.76 -10.63 -42.20
C SER A 701 32.27 -10.61 -41.99
N GLN A 702 32.91 -9.48 -42.31
CA GLN A 702 34.26 -9.17 -41.83
C GLN A 702 34.16 -8.61 -40.41
N GLY A 703 34.96 -9.15 -39.49
CA GLY A 703 34.77 -8.94 -38.05
C GLY A 703 34.81 -7.46 -37.62
N THR A 704 33.98 -7.13 -36.62
CA THR A 704 33.99 -5.86 -35.86
C THR A 704 33.52 -4.57 -36.57
N ARG A 705 32.26 -4.55 -37.04
CA ARG A 705 31.34 -3.40 -36.90
C ARG A 705 29.89 -3.83 -37.14
N LYS A 706 28.93 -3.21 -36.45
CA LYS A 706 27.53 -3.18 -36.90
C LYS A 706 27.41 -2.07 -37.95
N SER A 707 26.63 -2.30 -38.99
CA SER A 707 26.17 -1.28 -39.93
C SER A 707 24.73 -0.89 -39.58
N ASP A 708 24.42 0.40 -39.56
CA ASP A 708 23.11 0.90 -39.12
C ASP A 708 22.01 0.82 -40.19
N ASN A 709 22.31 0.23 -41.36
CA ASN A 709 21.32 -0.04 -42.42
C ASN A 709 20.60 -1.38 -42.15
N SER A 710 19.27 -1.35 -42.05
CA SER A 710 18.41 -2.50 -41.73
C SER A 710 18.40 -3.63 -42.78
N ASP A 711 18.71 -3.29 -44.02
CA ASP A 711 18.41 -4.14 -45.19
C ASP A 711 19.62 -5.00 -45.62
N ASP A 712 20.77 -4.79 -44.98
CA ASP A 712 21.98 -5.58 -45.16
C ASP A 712 21.98 -6.78 -44.20
N TYR A 713 21.75 -7.97 -44.73
CA TYR A 713 21.76 -9.24 -44.01
C TYR A 713 23.12 -9.96 -44.15
N PRO A 714 24.09 -9.78 -43.22
CA PRO A 714 25.42 -10.39 -43.33
C PRO A 714 25.44 -11.86 -42.91
N VAL A 715 26.31 -12.65 -43.54
CA VAL A 715 26.50 -14.08 -43.26
C VAL A 715 27.95 -14.36 -42.87
N SER A 716 28.18 -15.21 -41.86
CA SER A 716 29.51 -15.62 -41.42
C SER A 716 30.23 -16.47 -42.48
N ARG A 717 31.55 -16.34 -42.57
CA ARG A 717 32.36 -17.14 -43.51
C ARG A 717 32.40 -18.60 -43.09
N GLU A 718 32.36 -18.83 -41.78
CA GLU A 718 32.46 -20.11 -41.09
C GLU A 718 31.25 -21.00 -41.44
N LEU A 719 30.03 -20.45 -41.41
CA LEU A 719 28.83 -21.16 -41.86
C LEU A 719 28.89 -21.48 -43.36
N LEU A 720 29.36 -20.57 -44.20
CA LEU A 720 29.47 -20.82 -45.65
C LEU A 720 30.42 -21.98 -45.95
N ILE A 721 31.55 -22.08 -45.26
CA ILE A 721 32.48 -23.21 -45.35
C ILE A 721 31.81 -24.50 -44.87
N GLU A 722 31.13 -24.49 -43.71
CA GLU A 722 30.44 -25.66 -43.15
C GLU A 722 29.30 -26.18 -44.05
N LEU A 723 28.59 -25.29 -44.74
CA LEU A 723 27.58 -25.64 -45.74
C LEU A 723 28.18 -26.34 -46.99
N GLY A 724 29.50 -26.27 -47.18
CA GLY A 724 30.22 -26.88 -48.31
C GLY A 724 30.70 -25.90 -49.37
N CYS A 725 30.62 -24.58 -49.15
CA CYS A 725 31.22 -23.60 -50.06
C CYS A 725 32.75 -23.73 -50.01
N ARG A 726 33.39 -23.79 -51.18
CA ARG A 726 34.72 -24.41 -51.32
C ARG A 726 35.86 -23.61 -50.67
N GLY A 727 36.80 -24.33 -50.05
CA GLY A 727 38.07 -23.85 -49.50
C GLY A 727 39.25 -24.74 -49.91
N VAL A 728 40.48 -24.31 -49.63
CA VAL A 728 41.72 -24.91 -50.17
C VAL A 728 42.06 -26.28 -49.50
N HIS A 729 42.69 -27.17 -50.29
CA HIS A 729 42.88 -28.61 -50.04
C HIS A 729 44.11 -28.96 -49.19
N LEU A 730 44.02 -29.99 -48.32
CA LEU A 730 45.17 -30.63 -47.66
C LEU A 730 44.85 -32.03 -47.05
N PRO A 731 45.19 -33.15 -47.72
CA PRO A 731 45.35 -34.43 -47.00
C PRO A 731 46.46 -35.33 -47.59
N SER A 732 47.61 -35.44 -46.92
CA SER A 732 48.71 -36.33 -47.37
C SER A 732 49.68 -36.82 -46.29
N LEU A 733 49.42 -36.59 -45.00
CA LEU A 733 50.38 -36.87 -43.90
C LEU A 733 50.23 -38.23 -43.20
N PHE A 734 49.13 -38.96 -43.39
CA PHE A 734 48.77 -40.09 -42.52
C PHE A 734 49.17 -41.50 -43.00
N ASN A 735 49.64 -41.67 -44.25
CA ASN A 735 49.88 -42.98 -44.87
C ASN A 735 51.38 -43.30 -45.10
N ALA A 736 52.23 -43.07 -44.10
CA ALA A 736 53.68 -43.25 -44.25
C ALA A 736 54.40 -43.78 -42.98
N GLU A 737 53.96 -44.92 -42.43
CA GLU A 737 54.80 -45.82 -41.60
C GLU A 737 54.08 -47.15 -41.29
N SER A 738 54.14 -48.11 -42.23
CA SER A 738 53.57 -49.45 -42.07
C SER A 738 54.45 -50.54 -42.73
N SER A 739 55.77 -50.45 -42.58
CA SER A 739 56.73 -51.33 -43.27
C SER A 739 58.07 -51.52 -42.56
N SER A 740 58.08 -52.01 -41.32
CA SER A 740 59.21 -52.74 -40.73
C SER A 740 58.77 -53.55 -39.51
N SER A 741 59.39 -54.73 -39.30
CA SER A 741 58.93 -55.72 -38.32
C SER A 741 60.08 -56.33 -37.51
N SER A 742 60.20 -55.94 -36.24
CA SER A 742 60.93 -56.69 -35.22
C SER A 742 60.57 -56.22 -33.81
N MET A 743 60.39 -57.17 -32.87
CA MET A 743 60.30 -56.89 -31.44
C MET A 743 61.61 -57.27 -30.76
N SER A 744 62.30 -56.31 -30.13
CA SER A 744 63.23 -56.59 -29.03
C SER A 744 63.57 -55.32 -28.24
N SER A 745 63.85 -55.49 -26.93
CA SER A 745 64.19 -54.45 -25.94
C SER A 745 63.09 -53.42 -25.58
N VAL A 746 62.81 -53.31 -24.28
CA VAL A 746 61.86 -52.33 -23.69
C VAL A 746 62.36 -50.88 -23.83
N SER A 747 63.67 -50.67 -23.91
CA SER A 747 64.28 -49.36 -24.17
C SER A 747 63.95 -48.80 -25.56
N SER A 748 63.76 -49.65 -26.57
CA SER A 748 63.41 -49.21 -27.92
C SER A 748 62.02 -48.57 -27.99
N SER A 749 61.03 -49.12 -27.27
CA SER A 749 59.64 -48.66 -27.35
C SER A 749 59.41 -47.31 -26.67
N ASN A 750 60.07 -47.07 -25.53
CA ASN A 750 60.09 -45.76 -24.85
C ASN A 750 60.79 -44.70 -25.73
N ASN A 751 61.92 -45.04 -26.37
CA ASN A 751 62.58 -44.14 -27.31
C ASN A 751 61.72 -43.84 -28.55
N ASN A 752 61.01 -44.83 -29.09
CA ASN A 752 60.08 -44.63 -30.22
C ASN A 752 58.89 -43.74 -29.82
N PHE A 753 58.36 -43.86 -28.60
CA PHE A 753 57.34 -42.94 -28.06
C PHE A 753 57.88 -41.50 -27.96
N ARG A 754 59.07 -41.31 -27.36
CA ARG A 754 59.73 -39.99 -27.28
C ARG A 754 59.97 -39.38 -28.66
N ALA A 755 60.39 -40.18 -29.64
CA ALA A 755 60.62 -39.73 -31.02
C ALA A 755 59.31 -39.33 -31.73
N LEU A 756 58.25 -40.12 -31.59
CA LEU A 756 56.92 -39.82 -32.14
C LEU A 756 56.38 -38.51 -31.57
N VAL A 757 56.43 -38.31 -30.26
CA VAL A 757 55.98 -37.06 -29.61
C VAL A 757 56.76 -35.85 -30.14
N LYS A 758 58.09 -35.94 -30.27
CA LYS A 758 58.92 -34.84 -30.81
C LYS A 758 58.63 -34.54 -32.28
N ARG A 759 58.38 -35.56 -33.10
CA ARG A 759 58.01 -35.39 -34.53
C ARG A 759 56.64 -34.70 -34.68
N LEU A 760 55.66 -35.09 -33.87
CA LEU A 760 54.34 -34.44 -33.84
C LEU A 760 54.41 -32.99 -33.35
N MET A 761 55.28 -32.70 -32.38
CA MET A 761 55.56 -31.32 -31.95
C MET A 761 56.22 -30.47 -33.03
N GLN A 762 57.05 -31.05 -33.88
CA GLN A 762 57.72 -30.34 -34.97
C GLN A 762 56.75 -29.95 -36.09
N GLU A 763 55.78 -30.82 -36.40
CA GLU A 763 54.73 -30.54 -37.39
C GLU A 763 53.52 -29.76 -36.84
N ARG A 764 53.41 -29.56 -35.51
CA ARG A 764 52.23 -28.96 -34.85
C ARG A 764 51.77 -27.62 -35.43
N ASN A 765 52.70 -26.82 -35.96
CA ASN A 765 52.43 -25.49 -36.52
C ASN A 765 51.81 -25.54 -37.94
N LYS A 766 51.73 -26.73 -38.56
CA LYS A 766 51.18 -26.98 -39.90
C LYS A 766 49.82 -27.68 -39.88
N MET A 767 49.41 -28.20 -38.72
CA MET A 767 48.18 -28.99 -38.55
C MET A 767 46.93 -28.08 -38.53
N THR A 768 45.89 -28.47 -39.25
CA THR A 768 44.57 -27.82 -39.20
C THR A 768 43.81 -28.18 -37.92
N ASP A 769 42.79 -27.41 -37.53
CA ASP A 769 41.95 -27.76 -36.38
C ASP A 769 41.15 -29.06 -36.57
N THR A 770 41.01 -29.52 -37.82
CA THR A 770 40.51 -30.87 -38.15
C THR A 770 41.55 -31.96 -37.88
N ASP A 771 42.81 -31.77 -38.28
CA ASP A 771 43.89 -32.71 -37.97
C ASP A 771 44.11 -32.83 -36.45
N ARG A 772 44.02 -31.70 -35.74
CA ARG A 772 44.21 -31.64 -34.28
C ARG A 772 43.11 -32.39 -33.52
N LYS A 773 41.88 -32.43 -34.04
CA LYS A 773 40.79 -33.25 -33.49
C LYS A 773 40.98 -34.73 -33.80
N LEU A 774 41.32 -35.09 -35.03
CA LEU A 774 41.68 -36.47 -35.40
C LEU A 774 42.82 -37.01 -34.52
N LEU A 775 43.80 -36.16 -34.17
CA LEU A 775 44.90 -36.50 -33.29
C LEU A 775 44.53 -36.52 -31.78
N GLN A 776 43.40 -35.92 -31.38
CA GLN A 776 42.83 -36.04 -30.03
C GLN A 776 41.91 -37.26 -29.87
N GLU A 777 41.26 -37.70 -30.94
CA GLU A 777 40.22 -38.74 -30.94
C GLU A 777 40.72 -40.15 -31.38
N SER A 778 41.94 -40.28 -31.92
CA SER A 778 42.45 -41.56 -32.45
C SER A 778 43.32 -42.35 -31.47
N SER A 779 43.09 -43.67 -31.41
CA SER A 779 43.84 -44.58 -30.51
C SER A 779 45.20 -45.00 -31.07
N PHE A 780 46.17 -44.08 -31.08
CA PHE A 780 47.51 -44.32 -31.63
C PHE A 780 48.65 -44.34 -30.61
N LEU A 781 48.48 -43.80 -29.40
CA LEU A 781 49.54 -43.70 -28.39
C LEU A 781 49.65 -45.00 -27.58
N PRO A 782 50.86 -45.58 -27.38
CA PRO A 782 51.03 -46.73 -26.50
C PRO A 782 50.83 -46.37 -25.02
N GLY A 783 50.30 -47.32 -24.23
CA GLY A 783 50.15 -47.21 -22.78
C GLY A 783 50.77 -48.38 -22.00
N THR A 784 51.12 -48.14 -20.73
CA THR A 784 51.72 -49.12 -19.78
C THR A 784 51.02 -49.04 -18.41
N SER A 785 51.21 -50.04 -17.56
CA SER A 785 50.80 -50.04 -16.15
C SER A 785 51.93 -49.54 -15.22
N LEU A 786 51.61 -49.37 -13.93
CA LEU A 786 52.60 -49.13 -12.87
C LEU A 786 53.15 -50.44 -12.27
N SER A 787 52.59 -51.60 -12.61
CA SER A 787 53.05 -52.92 -12.18
C SER A 787 54.38 -53.32 -12.83
N SER A 788 55.16 -54.16 -12.14
CA SER A 788 56.63 -54.27 -12.30
C SER A 788 57.17 -54.97 -13.56
N CYS A 789 56.70 -54.61 -14.75
CA CYS A 789 57.37 -54.84 -16.04
C CYS A 789 56.80 -53.86 -17.10
N PRO A 790 57.62 -53.02 -17.79
CA PRO A 790 57.10 -52.08 -18.79
C PRO A 790 56.78 -52.79 -20.13
N LEU A 791 55.65 -53.50 -20.14
CA LEU A 791 55.02 -54.06 -21.34
C LEU A 791 53.93 -53.09 -21.82
N ILE A 792 53.92 -52.81 -23.13
CA ILE A 792 52.85 -52.00 -23.72
C ILE A 792 51.55 -52.82 -23.72
N ILE A 793 50.54 -52.31 -23.03
CA ILE A 793 49.26 -53.00 -22.81
C ILE A 793 48.34 -52.84 -24.04
N GLY A 794 48.45 -51.72 -24.74
CA GLY A 794 47.65 -51.42 -25.92
C GLY A 794 48.03 -50.08 -26.55
N LYS A 795 47.32 -49.73 -27.63
CA LYS A 795 47.24 -48.35 -28.13
C LYS A 795 45.94 -47.73 -27.64
N TYR A 796 46.03 -46.50 -27.21
CA TYR A 796 44.99 -45.73 -26.55
C TYR A 796 44.87 -44.36 -27.22
N ALA A 797 43.70 -43.73 -27.14
CA ALA A 797 43.55 -42.33 -27.46
C ALA A 797 44.27 -41.49 -26.38
N PRO A 798 44.73 -40.26 -26.68
CA PRO A 798 45.34 -39.40 -25.68
C PRO A 798 44.46 -39.23 -24.44
N CYS A 799 43.15 -39.07 -24.62
CA CYS A 799 42.17 -38.94 -23.54
C CYS A 799 41.95 -40.22 -22.71
N GLU A 800 42.50 -41.37 -23.09
CA GLU A 800 42.44 -42.62 -22.33
C GLU A 800 43.72 -42.87 -21.50
N LEU A 801 44.73 -42.00 -21.62
CA LEU A 801 46.04 -42.14 -20.97
C LEU A 801 46.26 -41.12 -19.85
N TYR A 802 46.87 -41.57 -18.77
CA TYR A 802 47.26 -40.76 -17.62
C TYR A 802 48.75 -40.43 -17.58
N PHE A 803 49.12 -39.33 -16.93
CA PHE A 803 50.50 -39.11 -16.50
C PHE A 803 50.88 -40.04 -15.32
N PRO A 804 52.14 -40.52 -15.22
CA PRO A 804 52.55 -41.48 -14.18
C PRO A 804 52.32 -40.99 -12.74
N SER A 805 52.33 -39.67 -12.52
CA SER A 805 52.02 -39.02 -11.25
C SER A 805 50.60 -39.28 -10.73
N VAL A 806 49.65 -39.61 -11.62
CA VAL A 806 48.26 -39.90 -11.24
C VAL A 806 48.17 -41.27 -10.57
N ALA A 807 48.75 -42.28 -11.23
CA ALA A 807 48.77 -43.66 -10.74
C ALA A 807 49.56 -43.81 -9.42
N THR A 808 50.66 -43.07 -9.25
CA THR A 808 51.44 -43.09 -8.00
C THR A 808 50.71 -42.42 -6.83
N GLN A 809 50.04 -41.28 -7.04
CA GLN A 809 49.26 -40.61 -5.98
C GLN A 809 48.02 -41.43 -5.58
N LEU A 810 47.31 -42.03 -6.54
CA LEU A 810 46.15 -42.90 -6.28
C LEU A 810 46.53 -44.33 -5.84
N LYS A 811 47.82 -44.69 -5.84
CA LYS A 811 48.35 -46.03 -5.55
C LYS A 811 47.76 -47.16 -6.41
N ARG A 812 47.18 -46.83 -7.57
CA ARG A 812 46.50 -47.76 -8.49
C ARG A 812 47.47 -48.23 -9.56
N SER A 813 47.77 -49.52 -9.58
CA SER A 813 48.76 -50.10 -10.52
C SER A 813 48.18 -50.42 -11.90
N ASP A 814 46.85 -50.43 -12.02
CA ASP A 814 46.05 -50.84 -13.19
C ASP A 814 45.60 -49.66 -14.07
N LEU A 815 45.86 -48.40 -13.68
CA LEU A 815 45.58 -47.24 -14.53
C LEU A 815 46.53 -47.20 -15.75
N PRO A 816 46.01 -47.01 -16.98
CA PRO A 816 46.84 -46.89 -18.18
C PRO A 816 47.57 -45.54 -18.21
N ILE A 817 48.88 -45.58 -18.03
CA ILE A 817 49.76 -44.40 -18.05
C ILE A 817 50.60 -44.35 -19.33
N ILE A 818 51.08 -43.16 -19.69
CA ILE A 818 52.06 -43.00 -20.78
C ILE A 818 53.38 -43.74 -20.42
N PRO A 819 54.07 -44.36 -21.40
CA PRO A 819 55.34 -45.07 -21.19
C PRO A 819 56.55 -44.12 -21.05
N TRP A 820 56.39 -43.04 -20.29
CA TRP A 820 57.40 -42.01 -20.02
C TRP A 820 57.37 -41.65 -18.53
N LEU A 821 57.86 -42.58 -17.69
CA LEU A 821 57.83 -42.52 -16.22
C LEU A 821 58.53 -41.29 -15.62
N ASP A 822 59.53 -40.78 -16.33
CA ASP A 822 60.48 -39.73 -15.97
C ASP A 822 60.17 -38.35 -16.60
N ILE A 823 58.94 -38.12 -17.08
CA ILE A 823 58.59 -36.84 -17.72
C ILE A 823 58.48 -35.68 -16.72
N ALA A 824 59.22 -34.60 -16.97
CA ALA A 824 59.15 -33.38 -16.16
C ALA A 824 57.91 -32.53 -16.51
N SER A 825 57.19 -32.05 -15.50
CA SER A 825 55.89 -31.38 -15.64
C SER A 825 55.95 -29.96 -16.22
N ASP A 826 57.14 -29.38 -16.31
CA ASP A 826 57.48 -28.10 -16.95
C ASP A 826 57.98 -28.27 -18.39
N SER A 827 58.20 -29.50 -18.86
CA SER A 827 58.74 -29.76 -20.20
C SER A 827 57.77 -29.40 -21.33
N SER A 828 58.32 -29.01 -22.47
CA SER A 828 57.53 -28.67 -23.66
C SER A 828 56.74 -29.87 -24.20
N GLU A 829 57.28 -31.07 -23.98
CA GLU A 829 56.70 -32.36 -24.29
C GLU A 829 55.51 -32.70 -23.38
N TYR A 830 55.60 -32.42 -22.07
CA TYR A 830 54.47 -32.55 -21.13
C TYR A 830 53.32 -31.60 -21.51
N ALA A 831 53.65 -30.33 -21.78
CA ALA A 831 52.67 -29.34 -22.23
C ALA A 831 52.00 -29.73 -23.56
N PHE A 832 52.72 -30.36 -24.47
CA PHE A 832 52.16 -30.88 -25.73
C PHE A 832 51.28 -32.12 -25.50
N LEU A 833 51.73 -33.11 -24.72
CA LEU A 833 50.94 -34.30 -24.38
C LEU A 833 49.60 -33.93 -23.72
N LYS A 834 49.63 -32.95 -22.80
CA LYS A 834 48.42 -32.33 -22.23
C LYS A 834 47.53 -31.68 -23.30
N ALA A 835 48.12 -30.90 -24.22
CA ALA A 835 47.36 -30.21 -25.28
C ALA A 835 46.72 -31.15 -26.32
N ILE A 836 47.24 -32.37 -26.48
CA ILE A 836 46.65 -33.41 -27.32
C ILE A 836 45.71 -34.36 -26.56
N GLY A 837 45.55 -34.21 -25.23
CA GLY A 837 44.49 -34.85 -24.45
C GLY A 837 44.92 -35.78 -23.30
N VAL A 838 46.21 -35.99 -23.05
CA VAL A 838 46.68 -36.85 -21.95
C VAL A 838 46.25 -36.28 -20.59
N GLN A 839 45.60 -37.10 -19.77
CA GLN A 839 44.94 -36.68 -18.53
C GLN A 839 45.94 -36.47 -17.38
N GLU A 840 45.94 -35.26 -16.81
CA GLU A 840 46.66 -34.94 -15.57
C GLU A 840 45.93 -35.39 -14.29
N ALA A 841 44.65 -35.75 -14.39
CA ALA A 841 43.81 -36.19 -13.28
C ALA A 841 42.57 -36.96 -13.84
N PRO A 842 42.00 -37.96 -13.13
CA PRO A 842 40.81 -38.69 -13.59
C PRO A 842 39.53 -37.85 -13.62
N SER A 843 38.45 -38.44 -14.15
CA SER A 843 37.11 -37.84 -14.02
C SER A 843 36.64 -37.83 -12.56
N LEU A 844 35.74 -36.90 -12.24
CA LEU A 844 35.17 -36.78 -10.90
C LEU A 844 34.34 -38.02 -10.53
N ASP A 845 33.55 -38.55 -11.46
CA ASP A 845 32.70 -39.74 -11.22
C ASP A 845 33.53 -40.96 -10.81
N PHE A 846 34.63 -41.23 -11.52
CA PHE A 846 35.56 -42.31 -11.19
C PHE A 846 36.15 -42.18 -9.77
N LEU A 847 36.44 -40.95 -9.34
CA LEU A 847 36.93 -40.69 -7.99
C LEU A 847 35.81 -40.79 -6.94
N ILE A 848 34.58 -40.43 -7.27
CA ILE A 848 33.41 -40.61 -6.39
C ILE A 848 33.14 -42.10 -6.14
N ASP A 849 33.06 -42.92 -7.20
CA ASP A 849 32.83 -44.36 -7.09
C ASP A 849 33.96 -45.03 -6.25
N GLN A 850 35.21 -44.63 -6.48
CA GLN A 850 36.38 -45.09 -5.71
C GLN A 850 36.33 -44.66 -4.22
N ILE A 851 35.81 -43.47 -3.90
CA ILE A 851 35.65 -42.99 -2.51
C ILE A 851 34.58 -43.78 -1.77
N ILE A 852 33.51 -44.19 -2.46
CA ILE A 852 32.45 -45.03 -1.90
C ILE A 852 33.00 -46.43 -1.61
N MET A 853 33.70 -47.04 -2.57
CA MET A 853 34.35 -48.34 -2.37
C MET A 853 35.34 -48.34 -1.19
N GLU A 854 36.24 -47.35 -1.13
CA GLU A 854 37.20 -47.19 -0.03
C GLU A 854 36.56 -46.86 1.34
N HIS A 855 35.27 -46.47 1.37
CA HIS A 855 34.50 -46.32 2.61
C HIS A 855 33.82 -47.63 3.03
N GLU A 856 33.22 -48.36 2.09
CA GLU A 856 32.54 -49.64 2.36
C GLU A 856 33.50 -50.73 2.86
N GLU A 857 34.73 -50.76 2.34
CA GLU A 857 35.81 -51.65 2.82
C GLU A 857 36.15 -51.46 4.32
N GLN A 858 35.80 -50.33 4.93
CA GLN A 858 36.13 -50.01 6.33
C GLN A 858 35.13 -50.53 7.37
N ASN A 859 34.10 -51.28 6.97
CA ASN A 859 33.23 -52.06 7.87
C ASN A 859 32.62 -51.28 9.05
N SER A 860 31.72 -50.32 8.76
CA SER A 860 31.01 -49.48 9.76
C SER A 860 31.93 -48.65 10.69
N PRO A 861 32.81 -47.79 10.13
CA PRO A 861 33.79 -47.04 10.91
C PRO A 861 33.17 -45.96 11.82
N THR A 862 33.82 -45.73 12.97
CA THR A 862 33.49 -44.64 13.91
C THR A 862 34.36 -43.41 13.67
N THR A 863 33.97 -42.25 14.22
CA THR A 863 34.71 -40.98 14.03
C THR A 863 36.16 -41.00 14.50
N GLU A 864 36.56 -41.95 15.36
CA GLU A 864 37.96 -42.11 15.83
C GLU A 864 38.74 -43.18 15.05
N THR A 865 38.06 -44.12 14.41
CA THR A 865 38.67 -45.24 13.67
C THR A 865 38.75 -45.02 12.15
N TYR A 866 37.99 -44.05 11.62
CA TYR A 866 37.86 -43.84 10.18
C TYR A 866 39.15 -43.37 9.47
N GLN A 867 39.52 -44.05 8.39
CA GLN A 867 40.62 -43.66 7.53
C GLN A 867 40.10 -42.90 6.31
N ILE A 868 40.54 -41.65 6.14
CA ILE A 868 40.14 -40.82 4.98
C ILE A 868 40.61 -41.52 3.68
N PRO A 869 39.71 -41.78 2.70
CA PRO A 869 40.07 -42.39 1.42
C PRO A 869 41.22 -41.70 0.67
N VAL A 870 42.03 -42.48 -0.03
CA VAL A 870 43.13 -42.06 -0.91
C VAL A 870 42.61 -41.24 -2.07
N ALA A 871 41.53 -41.67 -2.73
CA ALA A 871 40.87 -40.88 -3.77
C ALA A 871 40.34 -39.52 -3.25
N LEU A 872 39.82 -39.47 -2.01
CA LEU A 872 39.35 -38.21 -1.40
C LEU A 872 40.52 -37.25 -1.07
N LYS A 873 41.68 -37.77 -0.67
CA LYS A 873 42.93 -37.00 -0.53
C LYS A 873 43.41 -36.47 -1.89
N PHE A 874 43.39 -37.30 -2.93
CA PHE A 874 43.75 -36.90 -4.29
C PHE A 874 42.88 -35.74 -4.79
N VAL A 875 41.56 -35.80 -4.57
CA VAL A 875 40.63 -34.70 -4.89
C VAL A 875 41.03 -33.42 -4.13
N ALA A 876 41.22 -33.51 -2.80
CA ALA A 876 41.54 -32.34 -1.96
C ALA A 876 42.89 -31.68 -2.34
N GLU A 877 43.92 -32.47 -2.66
CA GLU A 877 45.25 -31.96 -3.03
C GLU A 877 45.30 -31.37 -4.46
N ASN A 878 44.51 -31.92 -5.40
CA ASN A 878 44.48 -31.47 -6.80
C ASN A 878 43.34 -30.50 -7.14
N PHE A 879 42.41 -30.24 -6.22
CA PHE A 879 41.15 -29.52 -6.46
C PHE A 879 41.30 -28.23 -7.25
N ILE A 880 42.13 -27.31 -6.76
CA ILE A 880 42.28 -25.96 -7.32
C ILE A 880 42.83 -26.02 -8.76
N LYS A 881 43.69 -27.00 -9.05
CA LYS A 881 44.37 -27.15 -10.34
C LYS A 881 43.48 -27.82 -11.41
N HIS A 882 42.64 -28.78 -11.01
CA HIS A 882 41.96 -29.68 -11.95
C HIS A 882 40.42 -29.67 -11.88
N TYR A 883 39.83 -29.56 -10.69
CA TYR A 883 38.39 -29.76 -10.50
C TYR A 883 37.59 -28.46 -10.29
N SER A 884 38.23 -27.42 -9.73
CA SER A 884 37.63 -26.12 -9.40
C SER A 884 36.75 -25.51 -10.51
N ASN A 885 37.24 -25.51 -11.77
CA ASN A 885 36.54 -24.93 -12.92
C ASN A 885 35.35 -25.76 -13.43
N GLN A 886 35.21 -27.01 -12.97
CA GLN A 886 34.14 -27.94 -13.35
C GLN A 886 33.24 -28.32 -12.16
N TRP A 887 33.53 -27.81 -10.96
CA TRP A 887 32.84 -28.20 -9.75
C TRP A 887 31.48 -27.52 -9.61
N ASN A 888 30.41 -28.26 -9.88
CA ASN A 888 29.05 -27.86 -9.59
C ASN A 888 28.40 -28.81 -8.59
N THR A 889 27.95 -28.27 -7.45
CA THR A 889 27.34 -29.04 -6.35
C THR A 889 25.97 -29.61 -6.69
N THR A 890 25.29 -29.14 -7.75
CA THR A 890 23.98 -29.67 -8.16
C THR A 890 24.06 -30.84 -9.15
N ASP A 891 25.21 -31.05 -9.79
CA ASP A 891 25.42 -32.18 -10.70
C ASP A 891 25.83 -33.46 -9.96
N ILE A 892 26.51 -33.30 -8.81
CA ILE A 892 26.89 -34.40 -7.91
C ILE A 892 25.64 -34.93 -7.19
N LYS A 893 25.23 -36.16 -7.54
CA LYS A 893 24.03 -36.83 -6.99
C LYS A 893 24.34 -38.00 -6.06
N GLN A 894 25.58 -38.50 -6.06
CA GLN A 894 26.02 -39.57 -5.16
C GLN A 894 26.59 -39.00 -3.85
N PRO A 895 26.15 -39.46 -2.66
CA PRO A 895 26.78 -39.12 -1.39
C PRO A 895 28.19 -39.72 -1.29
N PHE A 896 29.22 -38.88 -1.14
CA PHE A 896 30.63 -39.32 -1.08
C PHE A 896 31.44 -38.63 0.03
N LEU A 897 30.91 -37.60 0.69
CA LEU A 897 31.64 -36.82 1.69
C LEU A 897 31.47 -37.46 3.09
N PRO A 898 32.55 -37.88 3.78
CA PRO A 898 32.46 -38.49 5.10
C PRO A 898 32.00 -37.49 6.16
N SER A 899 30.94 -37.85 6.87
CA SER A 899 30.20 -37.00 7.80
C SER A 899 29.65 -37.82 8.98
N TYR A 900 29.16 -37.16 10.02
CA TYR A 900 28.54 -37.82 11.19
C TYR A 900 27.47 -36.92 11.83
N PHE A 901 26.57 -37.51 12.61
CA PHE A 901 25.70 -36.81 13.56
C PHE A 901 26.23 -37.01 14.99
N ALA A 902 26.18 -35.98 15.83
CA ALA A 902 26.61 -36.02 17.23
C ALA A 902 25.51 -36.59 18.15
N ILE A 903 25.22 -37.89 18.03
CA ILE A 903 24.12 -38.55 18.75
C ILE A 903 24.57 -38.96 20.16
N LYS A 904 24.47 -38.04 21.13
CA LYS A 904 24.64 -38.36 22.55
C LYS A 904 23.41 -39.05 23.16
N MET A 905 23.10 -40.25 22.66
CA MET A 905 22.18 -41.17 23.33
C MET A 905 22.87 -41.79 24.54
N THR A 906 22.73 -41.15 25.70
CA THR A 906 23.10 -41.77 26.98
C THR A 906 22.12 -42.90 27.29
N ASN A 907 22.47 -44.12 26.90
CA ASN A 907 21.78 -45.31 27.38
C ASN A 907 21.78 -45.34 28.92
N ARG A 908 20.77 -45.95 29.53
CA ARG A 908 20.57 -45.98 31.01
C ARG A 908 21.76 -46.56 31.80
N ASN A 909 22.72 -47.18 31.13
CA ASN A 909 23.92 -47.80 31.70
C ASN A 909 25.17 -46.90 31.59
N GLY A 910 25.06 -45.65 31.14
CA GLY A 910 26.14 -44.65 31.17
C GLY A 910 27.22 -44.78 30.09
N VAL A 911 27.09 -45.73 29.16
CA VAL A 911 28.02 -45.91 28.02
C VAL A 911 27.71 -44.90 26.91
N ASN A 912 28.70 -44.09 26.51
CA ASN A 912 28.62 -43.30 25.28
C ASN A 912 28.74 -44.25 24.08
N GLN A 913 27.82 -44.17 23.13
CA GLN A 913 28.05 -44.73 21.80
C GLN A 913 28.92 -43.77 20.98
N GLU A 914 29.90 -44.31 20.26
CA GLU A 914 30.68 -43.53 19.29
C GLU A 914 29.81 -43.18 18.07
N ASN A 915 30.06 -42.03 17.44
CA ASN A 915 29.33 -41.65 16.24
C ASN A 915 29.85 -42.46 15.05
N SER A 916 28.94 -43.15 14.34
CA SER A 916 29.24 -43.80 13.06
C SER A 916 29.47 -42.76 11.96
N VAL A 917 30.44 -43.01 11.08
CA VAL A 917 30.66 -42.19 9.88
C VAL A 917 29.72 -42.63 8.75
N ILE A 918 29.10 -41.66 8.08
CA ILE A 918 28.21 -41.85 6.93
C ILE A 918 28.66 -40.98 5.75
N LEU A 919 28.41 -41.42 4.53
CA LEU A 919 28.62 -40.60 3.33
C LEU A 919 27.41 -39.69 3.09
N SER A 920 27.67 -38.40 2.89
CA SER A 920 26.67 -37.37 2.60
C SER A 920 26.99 -36.62 1.32
N LEU A 921 26.01 -35.92 0.76
CA LEU A 921 26.23 -34.91 -0.28
C LEU A 921 26.85 -33.65 0.34
N PRO A 922 27.87 -33.01 -0.28
CA PRO A 922 28.48 -31.79 0.26
C PRO A 922 27.49 -30.67 0.60
N SER A 923 26.41 -30.55 -0.17
CA SER A 923 25.30 -29.60 0.04
C SER A 923 24.55 -29.77 1.36
N ASN A 924 24.61 -30.97 1.95
CA ASN A 924 23.85 -31.36 3.13
C ASN A 924 24.74 -31.46 4.39
N VAL A 925 26.05 -31.22 4.24
CA VAL A 925 27.03 -31.28 5.32
C VAL A 925 27.42 -29.86 5.73
N TYR A 926 27.59 -29.67 7.04
CA TYR A 926 27.84 -28.37 7.64
C TYR A 926 29.17 -28.33 8.41
N ALA A 927 29.83 -27.18 8.35
CA ALA A 927 31.07 -26.88 9.07
C ALA A 927 30.83 -25.88 10.22
N ASP A 928 29.67 -25.96 10.87
CA ASP A 928 29.31 -25.08 12.00
C ASP A 928 30.11 -25.49 13.25
N PRO A 929 30.84 -24.57 13.91
CA PRO A 929 31.55 -24.87 15.16
C PRO A 929 30.63 -25.11 16.37
N ASN A 930 29.32 -24.82 16.27
CA ASN A 930 28.37 -25.04 17.36
C ASN A 930 28.04 -26.54 17.51
N PRO A 931 28.28 -27.15 18.68
CA PRO A 931 28.04 -28.58 18.90
C PRO A 931 26.55 -28.99 18.83
N VAL A 932 25.61 -28.05 18.91
CA VAL A 932 24.18 -28.32 18.71
C VAL A 932 23.85 -28.53 17.22
N GLY A 933 24.57 -27.84 16.31
CA GLY A 933 24.40 -28.03 14.87
C GLY A 933 24.67 -29.46 14.44
N ALA A 934 25.70 -30.10 15.01
CA ALA A 934 26.04 -31.50 14.76
C ALA A 934 25.01 -32.51 15.31
N ILE A 935 24.16 -32.14 16.28
CA ILE A 935 23.05 -33.00 16.76
C ILE A 935 21.93 -33.03 15.70
N LEU A 936 21.73 -31.91 15.02
CA LEU A 936 20.65 -31.67 14.07
C LEU A 936 21.00 -32.12 12.64
N LEU A 937 22.23 -31.85 12.19
CA LEU A 937 22.68 -31.95 10.80
C LEU A 937 24.02 -32.70 10.70
N PRO A 938 24.33 -33.33 9.55
CA PRO A 938 25.63 -33.96 9.31
C PRO A 938 26.77 -32.94 9.39
N SER A 939 27.79 -33.24 10.19
CA SER A 939 29.05 -32.48 10.27
C SER A 939 30.20 -33.24 9.63
N VAL A 940 31.18 -32.54 9.05
CA VAL A 940 32.40 -33.16 8.47
C VAL A 940 33.20 -33.88 9.57
N VAL A 941 33.68 -35.10 9.29
CA VAL A 941 34.53 -35.86 10.24
C VAL A 941 35.78 -35.05 10.60
N GLN A 942 36.02 -34.86 11.89
CA GLN A 942 36.95 -33.84 12.43
C GLN A 942 38.44 -34.08 12.07
N MET A 943 38.78 -35.26 11.53
CA MET A 943 40.11 -35.59 11.01
C MET A 943 40.47 -34.87 9.69
N PHE A 944 39.55 -34.11 9.08
CA PHE A 944 39.74 -33.38 7.82
C PHE A 944 40.74 -32.19 7.87
N LYS A 945 41.79 -32.25 8.70
CA LYS A 945 42.88 -31.26 8.81
C LYS A 945 43.86 -31.27 7.63
N ILE A 946 43.38 -31.57 6.43
CA ILE A 946 44.10 -31.31 5.17
C ILE A 946 44.15 -29.79 4.98
N ARG A 947 45.15 -29.25 4.27
CA ARG A 947 45.21 -27.81 3.90
C ARG A 947 44.22 -27.47 2.78
N PHE A 948 42.96 -27.82 2.97
CA PHE A 948 41.90 -27.70 1.97
C PHE A 948 40.68 -27.00 2.58
N ASP A 949 40.24 -25.88 1.97
CA ASP A 949 39.00 -25.23 2.41
C ASP A 949 37.81 -26.03 1.89
N ILE A 950 37.21 -26.81 2.79
CA ILE A 950 36.02 -27.64 2.54
C ILE A 950 34.83 -26.85 1.97
N VAL A 951 34.78 -25.52 2.08
CA VAL A 951 33.78 -24.69 1.40
C VAL A 951 33.92 -24.77 -0.12
N MET A 952 35.13 -25.02 -0.66
CA MET A 952 35.36 -25.13 -2.11
C MET A 952 34.63 -26.33 -2.74
N ILE A 953 34.41 -27.42 -2.00
CA ILE A 953 33.58 -28.56 -2.46
C ILE A 953 32.08 -28.36 -2.20
N GLY A 954 31.68 -27.23 -1.61
CA GLY A 954 30.27 -26.89 -1.36
C GLY A 954 29.75 -27.17 0.05
N VAL A 955 30.61 -27.56 0.99
CA VAL A 955 30.23 -27.69 2.41
C VAL A 955 29.86 -26.31 2.94
N GLN A 956 28.65 -26.17 3.46
CA GLN A 956 28.17 -24.87 3.96
C GLN A 956 28.76 -24.60 5.35
N ARG A 957 29.30 -23.39 5.58
CA ARG A 957 29.84 -23.01 6.90
C ARG A 957 28.76 -23.01 8.00
N ARG A 958 27.50 -22.79 7.62
CA ARG A 958 26.36 -22.76 8.53
C ARG A 958 25.05 -23.04 7.78
N PRO A 959 24.07 -23.73 8.38
CA PRO A 959 22.74 -23.85 7.79
C PRO A 959 22.00 -22.52 7.78
N THR A 960 21.09 -22.36 6.84
CA THR A 960 20.01 -21.38 6.94
C THR A 960 18.91 -21.92 7.86
N LEU A 961 18.20 -21.01 8.55
CA LEU A 961 17.10 -21.35 9.43
C LEU A 961 16.02 -22.25 8.77
N PRO A 962 15.59 -22.04 7.49
CA PRO A 962 14.65 -22.94 6.84
C PRO A 962 15.18 -24.36 6.62
N ASN A 963 16.47 -24.53 6.32
CA ASN A 963 17.07 -25.87 6.16
C ASN A 963 17.11 -26.59 7.51
N ALA A 964 17.68 -25.93 8.53
CA ALA A 964 17.76 -26.46 9.89
C ALA A 964 16.36 -26.85 10.43
N PHE A 965 15.34 -26.02 10.21
CA PHE A 965 13.97 -26.31 10.63
C PHE A 965 13.36 -27.51 9.88
N ASN A 966 13.59 -27.63 8.57
CA ASN A 966 13.10 -28.78 7.80
C ASN A 966 13.69 -30.10 8.29
N ASP A 967 14.97 -30.13 8.64
CA ASP A 967 15.63 -31.32 9.19
C ASP A 967 15.26 -31.57 10.66
N MET A 968 15.04 -30.52 11.46
CA MET A 968 14.44 -30.63 12.80
C MET A 968 13.07 -31.32 12.73
N MET A 969 12.23 -30.93 11.77
CA MET A 969 10.89 -31.49 11.62
C MET A 969 10.87 -32.98 11.24
N LYS A 970 11.89 -33.48 10.53
CA LYS A 970 12.06 -34.92 10.24
C LYS A 970 12.32 -35.74 11.50
N ARG A 971 12.96 -35.14 12.51
CA ARG A 971 13.41 -35.79 13.77
C ARG A 971 12.79 -35.15 15.01
N LYS A 972 11.63 -34.50 14.88
CA LYS A 972 10.97 -33.74 15.96
C LYS A 972 10.71 -34.62 17.20
N ASP A 973 10.35 -35.88 16.97
CA ASP A 973 9.98 -36.86 18.00
C ASP A 973 11.23 -37.53 18.65
N GLU A 974 12.44 -37.14 18.23
CA GLU A 974 13.70 -37.39 18.93
C GLU A 974 14.20 -36.11 19.63
N LEU A 975 14.25 -35.00 18.87
CA LEU A 975 14.97 -33.79 19.24
C LEU A 975 14.19 -32.89 20.22
N LEU A 976 12.86 -32.90 20.17
CA LEU A 976 12.00 -31.96 20.91
C LEU A 976 11.25 -32.62 22.08
N VAL A 977 11.50 -33.90 22.36
CA VAL A 977 10.85 -34.64 23.46
C VAL A 977 11.34 -34.22 24.84
N SER A 978 12.62 -33.87 24.98
CA SER A 978 13.17 -33.30 26.22
C SER A 978 13.27 -31.79 26.09
N VAL A 979 12.70 -31.03 27.03
CA VAL A 979 12.80 -29.56 26.98
C VAL A 979 14.26 -29.09 27.09
N SER A 980 15.11 -29.79 27.83
CA SER A 980 16.54 -29.43 27.93
C SER A 980 17.33 -29.65 26.62
N LEU A 981 16.72 -30.32 25.63
CA LEU A 981 17.21 -30.42 24.25
C LEU A 981 16.47 -29.43 23.34
N ALA A 982 15.13 -29.34 23.43
CA ALA A 982 14.34 -28.37 22.66
C ALA A 982 14.77 -26.91 22.89
N SER A 983 15.06 -26.54 24.15
CA SER A 983 15.64 -25.25 24.53
C SER A 983 16.94 -24.95 23.77
N LYS A 984 17.87 -25.92 23.73
CA LYS A 984 19.15 -25.79 22.99
C LYS A 984 18.96 -25.77 21.48
N VAL A 985 17.99 -26.51 20.96
CA VAL A 985 17.65 -26.47 19.53
C VAL A 985 17.07 -25.10 19.16
N PHE A 986 16.15 -24.54 19.96
CA PHE A 986 15.59 -23.21 19.70
C PHE A 986 16.64 -22.09 19.88
N ASP A 987 17.52 -22.19 20.89
CA ASP A 987 18.69 -21.31 21.09
C ASP A 987 19.70 -21.40 19.93
N TYR A 988 19.87 -22.59 19.33
CA TYR A 988 20.62 -22.72 18.07
C TYR A 988 19.90 -22.02 16.91
N MET A 989 18.57 -22.18 16.80
CA MET A 989 17.76 -21.60 15.71
C MET A 989 17.69 -20.06 15.75
N SER A 990 17.64 -19.41 16.92
CA SER A 990 17.69 -17.94 17.01
C SER A 990 18.98 -17.38 16.38
N SER A 991 20.08 -18.13 16.51
CA SER A 991 21.38 -17.75 15.99
C SER A 991 21.56 -17.98 14.48
N LEU A 992 20.55 -18.46 13.74
CA LEU A 992 20.65 -18.78 12.30
C LEU A 992 20.02 -17.71 11.39
N GLU A 993 20.67 -17.43 10.27
CA GLU A 993 20.18 -16.52 9.24
C GLU A 993 19.12 -17.17 8.33
N GLY A 994 18.25 -16.36 7.72
CA GLY A 994 17.24 -16.83 6.76
C GLY A 994 15.77 -16.70 7.22
N LEU A 995 15.52 -16.05 8.34
CA LEU A 995 14.17 -15.66 8.77
C LEU A 995 13.50 -14.77 7.72
N SER A 996 12.28 -15.12 7.31
CA SER A 996 11.51 -14.40 6.29
C SER A 996 10.01 -14.58 6.51
N ASN A 997 9.19 -13.60 6.09
CA ASN A 997 7.73 -13.63 6.32
C ASN A 997 7.07 -14.89 5.73
N THR A 998 7.47 -15.31 4.53
CA THR A 998 6.95 -16.52 3.87
C THR A 998 7.40 -17.83 4.54
N PHE A 999 8.48 -17.81 5.34
CA PHE A 999 8.86 -18.92 6.20
C PHE A 999 8.05 -18.91 7.51
N ILE A 1000 7.93 -17.73 8.16
CA ILE A 1000 7.13 -17.53 9.37
C ILE A 1000 5.68 -17.99 9.16
N GLU A 1001 5.05 -17.58 8.05
CA GLU A 1001 3.68 -17.97 7.70
C GLU A 1001 3.53 -19.49 7.56
N LYS A 1002 4.50 -20.17 6.90
CA LYS A 1002 4.50 -21.64 6.77
C LYS A 1002 4.62 -22.36 8.11
N ILE A 1003 5.45 -21.88 9.03
CA ILE A 1003 5.64 -22.54 10.34
C ILE A 1003 4.55 -22.17 11.36
N SER A 1004 3.85 -21.04 11.19
CA SER A 1004 2.77 -20.59 12.09
C SER A 1004 1.61 -21.59 12.23
N ILE A 1005 1.41 -22.45 11.22
CA ILE A 1005 0.38 -23.49 11.18
C ILE A 1005 0.87 -24.88 11.62
N ILE A 1006 2.18 -25.06 11.84
CA ILE A 1006 2.79 -26.36 12.14
C ILE A 1006 2.91 -26.55 13.66
N PRO A 1007 2.37 -27.65 14.24
CA PRO A 1007 2.58 -27.97 15.64
C PRO A 1007 3.96 -28.59 15.86
N PHE A 1008 4.88 -27.84 16.48
CA PHE A 1008 6.23 -28.31 16.80
C PHE A 1008 6.74 -27.85 18.17
N ILE A 1009 6.07 -26.90 18.85
CA ILE A 1009 6.51 -26.39 20.15
C ILE A 1009 6.09 -27.41 21.24
N PRO A 1010 7.02 -27.98 22.03
CA PRO A 1010 6.67 -28.92 23.09
C PRO A 1010 5.73 -28.31 24.13
N PHE A 1011 4.68 -29.03 24.50
CA PHE A 1011 3.73 -28.62 25.52
C PHE A 1011 3.23 -29.82 26.33
N GLY A 1012 3.66 -29.92 27.58
CA GLY A 1012 3.33 -31.04 28.45
C GLY A 1012 3.89 -32.39 27.99
N ASN A 1013 3.27 -33.48 28.44
CA ASN A 1013 3.72 -34.83 28.13
C ASN A 1013 3.45 -35.18 26.65
N GLN A 1014 4.49 -35.08 25.82
CA GLN A 1014 4.50 -35.54 24.41
C GLN A 1014 3.41 -34.93 23.51
N SER A 1015 2.96 -33.70 23.77
CA SER A 1015 2.10 -32.95 22.85
C SER A 1015 2.84 -31.77 22.23
N PHE A 1016 2.51 -31.44 20.98
CA PHE A 1016 3.06 -30.28 20.27
C PHE A 1016 1.96 -29.24 20.00
N ARG A 1017 2.34 -27.97 20.11
CA ARG A 1017 1.48 -26.80 19.86
C ARG A 1017 2.03 -25.98 18.68
N LYS A 1018 1.13 -25.25 18.02
CA LYS A 1018 1.48 -24.26 16.99
C LYS A 1018 1.93 -22.94 17.63
N PRO A 1019 2.72 -22.10 16.93
CA PRO A 1019 3.10 -20.77 17.39
C PRO A 1019 1.97 -19.88 17.91
N ASN A 1020 0.76 -19.98 17.35
CA ASN A 1020 -0.40 -19.17 17.76
C ASN A 1020 -1.23 -19.78 18.90
N GLU A 1021 -0.84 -20.94 19.44
CA GLU A 1021 -1.58 -21.67 20.48
C GLU A 1021 -0.94 -21.55 21.89
N VAL A 1022 0.26 -20.97 21.98
CA VAL A 1022 1.07 -20.81 23.21
C VAL A 1022 1.68 -19.41 23.27
N PHE A 1023 2.09 -18.97 24.46
CA PHE A 1023 2.57 -17.60 24.72
C PHE A 1023 3.84 -17.57 25.58
N ILE A 1024 4.67 -16.55 25.38
CA ILE A 1024 5.97 -16.40 26.08
C ILE A 1024 5.82 -15.50 27.31
N ARG A 1025 6.36 -15.93 28.45
CA ARG A 1025 6.23 -15.19 29.71
C ARG A 1025 7.21 -14.02 29.80
N SER A 1026 6.72 -12.81 30.08
CA SER A 1026 7.59 -11.65 30.34
C SER A 1026 8.08 -11.59 31.79
N ASP A 1027 9.33 -11.13 32.00
CA ASP A 1027 10.02 -11.05 33.30
C ASP A 1027 9.26 -10.30 34.39
N SER A 1028 8.40 -9.36 33.99
CA SER A 1028 7.50 -8.63 34.91
C SER A 1028 6.70 -9.57 35.83
N THR A 1029 6.40 -10.79 35.36
CA THR A 1029 5.57 -11.80 36.06
C THR A 1029 6.36 -12.92 36.74
N ARG A 1030 7.69 -13.01 36.57
CA ARG A 1030 8.52 -14.08 37.17
C ARG A 1030 8.65 -13.95 38.70
N ARG A 1031 8.49 -12.75 39.26
CA ARG A 1031 8.79 -12.44 40.68
C ARG A 1031 7.84 -13.02 41.74
N ASN A 1032 6.65 -13.51 41.38
CA ASN A 1032 5.62 -13.92 42.34
C ASN A 1032 5.39 -15.43 42.48
N ILE A 1033 6.17 -16.28 41.81
CA ILE A 1033 6.09 -17.75 41.98
C ILE A 1033 7.34 -18.24 42.72
N LYS A 1034 7.14 -18.70 43.96
CA LYS A 1034 8.15 -19.36 44.81
C LYS A 1034 7.97 -20.89 44.85
N SER A 1035 7.40 -21.50 43.82
CA SER A 1035 7.40 -22.97 43.71
C SER A 1035 8.67 -23.43 42.98
N LYS A 1036 9.13 -24.65 43.30
CA LYS A 1036 10.31 -25.29 42.67
C LYS A 1036 9.92 -26.15 41.47
N ASP A 1037 8.80 -25.83 40.84
CA ASP A 1037 8.26 -26.62 39.75
C ASP A 1037 8.95 -26.20 38.46
N ASN A 1038 9.86 -27.06 37.97
CA ASN A 1038 10.53 -26.89 36.68
C ASN A 1038 9.57 -27.20 35.50
N SER A 1039 8.29 -26.85 35.63
CA SER A 1039 7.25 -27.01 34.61
C SER A 1039 7.40 -25.93 33.56
N VAL A 1040 7.72 -26.36 32.34
CA VAL A 1040 7.91 -25.49 31.17
C VAL A 1040 6.57 -25.02 30.62
N ASP A 1041 5.52 -25.83 30.77
CA ASP A 1041 4.12 -25.48 30.49
C ASP A 1041 3.37 -25.05 31.77
N GLU A 1042 2.87 -23.80 31.81
CA GLU A 1042 1.78 -23.42 32.70
C GLU A 1042 0.45 -23.59 31.95
N ARG A 1043 -0.31 -24.65 32.29
CA ARG A 1043 -1.62 -24.92 31.70
C ARG A 1043 -2.71 -24.10 32.39
N GLY A 1044 -3.56 -23.44 31.61
CA GLY A 1044 -4.67 -22.67 32.13
C GLY A 1044 -5.56 -22.11 31.01
N LEU A 1045 -6.11 -20.91 31.25
CA LEU A 1045 -6.88 -20.17 30.26
C LEU A 1045 -6.00 -19.68 29.08
N ILE A 1046 -4.74 -19.38 29.37
CA ILE A 1046 -3.70 -18.98 28.42
C ILE A 1046 -2.51 -19.93 28.67
N ASP A 1047 -2.09 -20.67 27.65
CA ASP A 1047 -0.97 -21.61 27.75
C ASP A 1047 0.36 -20.86 27.65
N TYR A 1048 1.16 -20.86 28.72
CA TYR A 1048 2.50 -20.25 28.71
C TYR A 1048 3.62 -21.28 28.54
N VAL A 1049 4.67 -20.88 27.84
CA VAL A 1049 5.92 -21.65 27.66
C VAL A 1049 7.16 -20.80 27.99
N ASP A 1050 8.21 -21.45 28.48
CA ASP A 1050 9.52 -20.83 28.74
C ASP A 1050 10.67 -21.80 28.39
N PHE A 1051 11.38 -21.53 27.29
CA PHE A 1051 12.50 -22.33 26.79
C PHE A 1051 13.88 -21.72 27.10
N GLY A 1052 13.95 -20.75 28.03
CA GLY A 1052 15.17 -19.97 28.29
C GLY A 1052 15.37 -18.83 27.28
N GLU A 1053 16.42 -18.04 27.47
CA GLU A 1053 16.61 -16.73 26.81
C GLU A 1053 16.62 -16.81 25.27
N GLY A 1054 17.64 -17.42 24.65
CA GLY A 1054 17.72 -17.56 23.20
C GLY A 1054 16.63 -18.48 22.60
N GLY A 1055 16.15 -19.46 23.37
CA GLY A 1055 15.01 -20.30 22.97
C GLY A 1055 13.71 -19.52 22.84
N ASN A 1056 13.45 -18.58 23.76
CA ASN A 1056 12.30 -17.67 23.69
C ASN A 1056 12.52 -16.58 22.62
N GLU A 1057 13.76 -16.12 22.40
CA GLU A 1057 14.09 -15.19 21.31
C GLU A 1057 13.76 -15.78 19.93
N PHE A 1058 14.09 -17.06 19.69
CA PHE A 1058 13.67 -17.76 18.48
C PHE A 1058 12.13 -17.76 18.33
N LEU A 1059 11.40 -18.12 19.40
CA LEU A 1059 9.95 -18.18 19.36
C LEU A 1059 9.32 -16.78 19.13
N LEU A 1060 9.86 -15.72 19.72
CA LEU A 1060 9.47 -14.33 19.42
C LEU A 1060 9.72 -13.97 17.94
N SER A 1061 10.87 -14.37 17.38
CA SER A 1061 11.24 -14.08 15.98
C SER A 1061 10.25 -14.66 14.96
N ILE A 1062 9.63 -15.80 15.29
CA ILE A 1062 8.61 -16.47 14.47
C ILE A 1062 7.17 -16.05 14.82
N ARG A 1063 7.02 -14.93 15.54
CA ARG A 1063 5.74 -14.30 15.96
C ARG A 1063 4.94 -15.08 17.04
N VAL A 1064 5.56 -15.94 17.85
CA VAL A 1064 4.92 -16.36 19.12
C VAL A 1064 4.80 -15.13 20.01
N LEU A 1065 3.58 -14.82 20.46
CA LEU A 1065 3.33 -13.59 21.22
C LEU A 1065 3.60 -13.78 22.71
N SER A 1066 3.92 -12.69 23.42
CA SER A 1066 4.01 -12.69 24.89
C SER A 1066 2.64 -12.61 25.58
N TYR A 1067 1.60 -12.27 24.83
CA TYR A 1067 0.21 -12.25 25.28
C TYR A 1067 -0.74 -12.40 24.07
N PRO A 1068 -1.88 -13.10 24.17
CA PRO A 1068 -2.86 -13.17 23.08
C PRO A 1068 -3.42 -11.80 22.69
N THR A 1069 -3.63 -11.59 21.39
CA THR A 1069 -4.42 -10.44 20.89
C THR A 1069 -5.88 -10.54 21.35
N PRO A 1070 -6.65 -9.44 21.37
CA PRO A 1070 -8.05 -9.46 21.81
C PRO A 1070 -8.91 -10.53 21.12
N PRO A 1071 -8.86 -10.75 19.79
CA PRO A 1071 -9.63 -11.83 19.14
C PRO A 1071 -9.18 -13.24 19.55
N ILE A 1072 -7.88 -13.45 19.84
CA ILE A 1072 -7.37 -14.74 20.31
C ILE A 1072 -7.76 -14.97 21.78
N LEU A 1073 -7.66 -13.94 22.63
CA LEU A 1073 -8.06 -14.02 24.03
C LEU A 1073 -9.57 -14.27 24.17
N ALA A 1074 -10.39 -13.59 23.36
CA ALA A 1074 -11.82 -13.84 23.27
C ALA A 1074 -12.14 -15.27 22.81
N ARG A 1075 -11.32 -15.84 21.91
CA ARG A 1075 -11.41 -17.26 21.52
C ARG A 1075 -11.09 -18.21 22.68
N LEU A 1076 -10.02 -17.96 23.43
CA LEU A 1076 -9.65 -18.75 24.60
C LEU A 1076 -10.73 -18.70 25.70
N LEU A 1077 -11.35 -17.53 25.91
CA LEU A 1077 -12.46 -17.34 26.86
C LEU A 1077 -13.72 -18.14 26.46
N MET A 1078 -14.02 -18.27 25.17
CA MET A 1078 -15.12 -19.15 24.71
C MET A 1078 -14.74 -20.64 24.73
N ASP A 1079 -13.57 -20.99 24.18
CA ASP A 1079 -13.24 -22.38 23.82
C ASP A 1079 -12.59 -23.17 24.97
N ARG A 1080 -12.21 -22.53 26.08
CA ARG A 1080 -11.51 -23.17 27.23
C ARG A 1080 -12.10 -22.92 28.62
N GLN A 1081 -13.25 -22.23 28.72
CA GLN A 1081 -13.84 -21.84 30.01
C GLN A 1081 -14.02 -23.00 30.99
N ASP A 1082 -14.63 -24.10 30.54
CA ASP A 1082 -14.99 -25.24 31.41
C ASP A 1082 -13.72 -25.93 31.92
N TYR A 1083 -12.79 -26.25 31.01
CA TYR A 1083 -11.49 -26.83 31.36
C TYR A 1083 -10.71 -25.96 32.37
N PHE A 1084 -10.77 -24.62 32.25
CA PHE A 1084 -10.13 -23.73 33.23
C PHE A 1084 -10.82 -23.79 34.61
N PHE A 1085 -12.14 -23.68 34.67
CA PHE A 1085 -12.87 -23.69 35.93
C PHE A 1085 -12.85 -25.06 36.64
N GLU A 1086 -12.77 -26.15 35.89
CA GLU A 1086 -12.54 -27.50 36.43
C GLU A 1086 -11.07 -27.72 36.79
N HIS A 1087 -10.16 -27.76 35.81
CA HIS A 1087 -8.86 -28.41 35.91
C HIS A 1087 -7.70 -27.51 36.40
N TYR A 1088 -7.85 -26.18 36.39
CA TYR A 1088 -6.77 -25.27 36.81
C TYR A 1088 -6.47 -25.42 38.33
N PRO A 1089 -5.21 -25.66 38.76
CA PRO A 1089 -4.87 -25.97 40.16
C PRO A 1089 -4.75 -24.71 41.03
N ARG A 1090 -5.85 -23.97 41.18
CA ARG A 1090 -5.97 -22.75 41.99
C ARG A 1090 -7.33 -22.64 42.66
N THR A 1091 -7.42 -21.84 43.72
CA THR A 1091 -8.68 -21.59 44.42
C THR A 1091 -9.70 -20.90 43.51
N GLU A 1092 -11.00 -21.14 43.75
CA GLU A 1092 -12.10 -20.55 42.98
C GLU A 1092 -11.98 -19.02 42.86
N ALA A 1093 -11.60 -18.33 43.94
CA ALA A 1093 -11.35 -16.89 43.97
C ALA A 1093 -10.16 -16.45 43.09
N GLU A 1094 -9.08 -17.25 43.00
CA GLU A 1094 -7.97 -17.00 42.07
C GLU A 1094 -8.39 -17.24 40.61
N LYS A 1095 -9.20 -18.28 40.34
CA LYS A 1095 -9.76 -18.56 39.00
C LYS A 1095 -10.58 -17.36 38.51
N LEU A 1096 -11.50 -16.88 39.35
CA LEU A 1096 -12.35 -15.72 39.07
C LEU A 1096 -11.55 -14.43 38.85
N ARG A 1097 -10.54 -14.16 39.69
CA ARG A 1097 -9.65 -12.99 39.49
C ARG A 1097 -8.90 -13.05 38.17
N THR A 1098 -8.40 -14.23 37.79
CA THR A 1098 -7.68 -14.44 36.53
C THR A 1098 -8.59 -14.28 35.31
N TYR A 1099 -9.80 -14.83 35.37
CA TYR A 1099 -10.81 -14.70 34.31
C TYR A 1099 -11.26 -13.24 34.14
N THR A 1100 -11.55 -12.55 35.26
CA THR A 1100 -11.90 -11.12 35.28
C THR A 1100 -10.77 -10.25 34.73
N ALA A 1101 -9.51 -10.56 35.06
CA ALA A 1101 -8.35 -9.84 34.50
C ALA A 1101 -8.19 -10.02 32.99
N CYS A 1102 -8.66 -11.14 32.42
CA CYS A 1102 -8.70 -11.34 30.97
C CYS A 1102 -9.84 -10.53 30.32
N LEU A 1103 -11.04 -10.54 30.91
CA LEU A 1103 -12.17 -9.70 30.45
C LEU A 1103 -11.80 -8.20 30.46
N LYS A 1104 -11.11 -7.71 31.49
CA LYS A 1104 -10.61 -6.33 31.57
C LYS A 1104 -9.65 -5.94 30.45
N LYS A 1105 -8.93 -6.91 29.86
CA LYS A 1105 -8.02 -6.67 28.72
C LYS A 1105 -8.74 -6.66 27.37
N LEU A 1106 -9.92 -7.28 27.27
CA LEU A 1106 -10.81 -7.12 26.11
C LEU A 1106 -11.53 -5.77 26.11
N ALA A 1107 -11.84 -5.24 27.30
CA ALA A 1107 -12.66 -4.04 27.47
C ALA A 1107 -12.24 -2.79 26.67
N PRO A 1108 -10.95 -2.41 26.56
CA PRO A 1108 -10.56 -1.25 25.73
C PRO A 1108 -10.48 -1.55 24.21
N HIS A 1109 -10.76 -2.79 23.78
CA HIS A 1109 -10.64 -3.26 22.39
C HIS A 1109 -11.98 -3.64 21.74
N VAL A 1110 -13.11 -3.06 22.19
CA VAL A 1110 -14.45 -3.45 21.69
C VAL A 1110 -14.57 -3.24 20.17
N GLU A 1111 -14.08 -2.14 19.62
CA GLU A 1111 -14.11 -1.85 18.16
C GLU A 1111 -13.32 -2.90 17.34
N GLU A 1112 -12.22 -3.41 17.89
CA GLU A 1112 -11.41 -4.48 17.28
C GLU A 1112 -12.17 -5.82 17.29
N LEU A 1113 -12.85 -6.13 18.39
CA LEU A 1113 -13.67 -7.33 18.54
C LEU A 1113 -14.96 -7.31 17.71
N LEU A 1114 -15.54 -6.13 17.48
CA LEU A 1114 -16.73 -5.94 16.64
C LEU A 1114 -16.40 -6.02 15.14
N SER A 1115 -15.19 -5.61 14.73
CA SER A 1115 -14.73 -5.68 13.34
C SER A 1115 -14.14 -7.04 12.95
N ASP A 1116 -13.63 -7.83 13.90
CA ASP A 1116 -13.22 -9.22 13.67
C ASP A 1116 -14.44 -10.16 13.46
N PRO A 1117 -14.37 -11.17 12.56
CA PRO A 1117 -15.42 -12.17 12.36
C PRO A 1117 -15.89 -12.93 13.62
N ILE A 1118 -15.08 -12.94 14.70
CA ILE A 1118 -15.41 -13.57 15.99
C ILE A 1118 -16.59 -12.90 16.70
N SER A 1119 -16.89 -11.63 16.41
CA SER A 1119 -18.08 -10.89 16.87
C SER A 1119 -19.36 -11.73 16.85
N LYS A 1120 -19.63 -12.40 15.73
CA LYS A 1120 -20.83 -13.26 15.52
C LYS A 1120 -20.92 -14.43 16.50
N ARG A 1121 -19.77 -14.96 16.97
CA ARG A 1121 -19.73 -15.98 18.04
C ARG A 1121 -19.99 -15.33 19.41
N LEU A 1122 -19.34 -14.20 19.71
CA LEU A 1122 -19.42 -13.53 21.02
C LEU A 1122 -20.84 -13.16 21.46
N TYR A 1123 -21.76 -12.85 20.53
CA TYR A 1123 -23.18 -12.64 20.83
C TYR A 1123 -23.95 -13.91 21.28
N ASN A 1124 -23.44 -15.11 20.99
CA ASN A 1124 -24.22 -16.36 20.98
C ASN A 1124 -23.62 -17.53 21.78
N THR A 1125 -22.31 -17.53 22.07
CA THR A 1125 -21.66 -18.55 22.92
C THR A 1125 -21.31 -17.98 24.30
N PRO A 1126 -21.32 -18.78 25.39
CA PRO A 1126 -20.91 -18.29 26.70
C PRO A 1126 -19.44 -17.82 26.72
N TRP A 1127 -19.17 -16.71 27.40
CA TRP A 1127 -17.80 -16.23 27.73
C TRP A 1127 -17.80 -15.12 28.78
N CYS A 1128 -18.92 -14.40 28.95
CA CYS A 1128 -19.06 -13.35 29.96
C CYS A 1128 -19.25 -13.96 31.35
N LEU A 1129 -18.42 -13.54 32.31
CA LEU A 1129 -18.61 -13.85 33.72
C LEU A 1129 -19.77 -13.01 34.28
N GLY A 1130 -20.73 -13.66 34.93
CA GLY A 1130 -21.79 -13.01 35.69
C GLY A 1130 -21.87 -13.49 37.13
N TYR A 1131 -22.32 -12.63 38.04
CA TYR A 1131 -22.54 -12.92 39.46
C TYR A 1131 -24.02 -12.81 39.80
N GLN A 1132 -24.56 -13.82 40.49
CA GLN A 1132 -25.93 -13.87 40.96
C GLN A 1132 -25.95 -13.97 42.49
N LYS A 1133 -26.82 -13.20 43.13
CA LYS A 1133 -27.09 -13.30 44.57
C LYS A 1133 -28.16 -14.37 44.80
N ILE A 1134 -27.93 -15.27 45.74
CA ILE A 1134 -28.89 -16.31 46.15
C ILE A 1134 -29.20 -16.14 47.64
N GLN A 1135 -30.48 -16.01 47.98
CA GLN A 1135 -30.93 -15.93 49.37
C GLN A 1135 -31.04 -17.34 49.96
N GLN A 1136 -30.23 -17.67 50.97
CA GLN A 1136 -30.27 -19.00 51.62
C GLN A 1136 -31.13 -19.01 52.89
N ARG A 1137 -31.17 -17.89 53.61
CA ARG A 1137 -32.08 -17.59 54.73
C ARG A 1137 -32.42 -16.10 54.68
N LYS A 1138 -33.42 -15.66 55.44
CA LYS A 1138 -33.93 -14.26 55.41
C LYS A 1138 -32.82 -13.21 55.41
N ASP A 1139 -31.81 -13.41 56.26
CA ASP A 1139 -30.74 -12.45 56.52
C ASP A 1139 -29.37 -12.84 55.93
N ILE A 1140 -29.31 -13.89 55.10
CA ILE A 1140 -28.04 -14.39 54.51
C ILE A 1140 -28.18 -14.58 52.99
N THR A 1141 -27.52 -13.69 52.25
CA THR A 1141 -27.28 -13.82 50.81
C THR A 1141 -25.88 -14.39 50.55
N ARG A 1142 -25.79 -15.37 49.66
CA ARG A 1142 -24.53 -15.89 49.12
C ARG A 1142 -24.42 -15.48 47.65
N GLU A 1143 -23.25 -15.05 47.22
CA GLU A 1143 -22.96 -14.83 45.81
C GLU A 1143 -22.46 -16.13 45.16
N THR A 1144 -22.93 -16.36 43.93
CA THR A 1144 -22.53 -17.46 43.05
C THR A 1144 -22.24 -16.88 41.67
N PHE A 1145 -21.29 -17.45 40.95
CA PHE A 1145 -20.96 -17.03 39.59
C PHE A 1145 -21.44 -18.04 38.54
N ARG A 1146 -21.58 -17.58 37.30
CA ARG A 1146 -21.78 -18.41 36.11
C ARG A 1146 -21.13 -17.73 34.91
N ILE A 1147 -20.54 -18.50 34.00
CA ILE A 1147 -20.22 -17.99 32.66
C ILE A 1147 -21.44 -18.15 31.76
N ALA A 1148 -21.84 -17.07 31.09
CA ALA A 1148 -23.05 -17.02 30.29
C ALA A 1148 -22.83 -16.24 28.97
N ILE A 1149 -23.84 -16.27 28.12
CA ILE A 1149 -23.95 -15.38 26.97
C ILE A 1149 -24.27 -13.95 27.44
N PRO A 1150 -23.79 -12.89 26.77
CA PRO A 1150 -23.99 -11.51 27.22
C PRO A 1150 -25.47 -11.16 27.48
N ARG A 1151 -26.37 -11.62 26.60
CA ARG A 1151 -27.83 -11.38 26.70
C ARG A 1151 -28.53 -12.02 27.92
N GLU A 1152 -27.86 -12.91 28.65
CA GLU A 1152 -28.34 -13.47 29.93
C GLU A 1152 -27.86 -12.65 31.15
N ILE A 1153 -27.02 -11.63 30.95
CA ILE A 1153 -26.40 -10.81 32.00
C ILE A 1153 -26.97 -9.39 31.95
N TYR A 1154 -27.19 -8.83 33.13
CA TYR A 1154 -27.78 -7.51 33.33
C TYR A 1154 -26.80 -6.50 33.94
N MET A 1155 -27.00 -5.23 33.61
CA MET A 1155 -26.21 -4.09 34.11
C MET A 1155 -27.02 -3.28 35.13
N ASN A 1156 -26.36 -2.80 36.18
CA ASN A 1156 -27.02 -2.25 37.36
C ASN A 1156 -27.31 -0.75 37.23
N ASP A 1157 -28.55 -0.41 36.88
CA ASP A 1157 -29.11 0.95 36.98
C ASP A 1157 -30.08 1.13 38.16
N ASN A 1158 -30.48 0.04 38.84
CA ASN A 1158 -31.39 0.09 39.97
C ASN A 1158 -31.15 -1.06 40.98
N ASN A 1159 -30.45 -0.72 42.07
CA ASN A 1159 -30.17 -1.62 43.20
C ASN A 1159 -31.42 -2.31 43.79
N GLN A 1160 -32.59 -1.65 43.78
CA GLN A 1160 -33.82 -2.27 44.30
C GLN A 1160 -34.26 -3.45 43.43
N TYR A 1161 -34.19 -3.31 42.09
CA TYR A 1161 -34.52 -4.38 41.16
C TYR A 1161 -33.53 -5.55 41.26
N VAL A 1162 -32.24 -5.27 41.50
CA VAL A 1162 -31.24 -6.33 41.77
C VAL A 1162 -31.59 -7.13 43.03
N CYS A 1163 -32.00 -6.46 44.11
CA CYS A 1163 -32.40 -7.12 45.35
C CYS A 1163 -33.70 -7.93 45.23
N TYR A 1164 -34.70 -7.44 44.48
CA TYR A 1164 -36.00 -8.13 44.34
C TYR A 1164 -36.01 -9.27 43.31
N LEU A 1165 -35.28 -9.11 42.20
CA LEU A 1165 -35.33 -10.06 41.08
C LEU A 1165 -34.16 -11.05 41.07
N MET A 1166 -33.10 -10.76 41.85
CA MET A 1166 -31.88 -11.55 41.96
C MET A 1166 -31.31 -12.06 40.61
N PRO A 1167 -31.19 -11.21 39.56
CA PRO A 1167 -30.72 -11.63 38.24
C PRO A 1167 -29.20 -11.88 38.21
N LEU A 1168 -28.72 -12.46 37.11
CA LEU A 1168 -27.29 -12.59 36.83
C LEU A 1168 -26.72 -11.23 36.39
N MET A 1169 -25.82 -10.66 37.18
CA MET A 1169 -25.27 -9.31 36.99
C MET A 1169 -23.84 -9.33 36.46
N ILE A 1170 -23.45 -8.25 35.78
CA ILE A 1170 -22.05 -7.93 35.47
C ILE A 1170 -21.20 -7.87 36.77
N PRO A 1171 -19.88 -8.21 36.73
CA PRO A 1171 -18.98 -7.99 37.86
C PRO A 1171 -18.91 -6.50 38.24
N ASP A 1172 -18.60 -6.19 39.50
CA ASP A 1172 -18.46 -4.82 40.01
C ASP A 1172 -17.12 -4.18 39.56
N GLU A 1173 -17.01 -3.97 38.25
CA GLU A 1173 -15.79 -3.61 37.55
C GLU A 1173 -16.14 -2.64 36.40
N PRO A 1174 -16.15 -1.31 36.61
CA PRO A 1174 -16.69 -0.33 35.67
C PRO A 1174 -16.11 -0.36 34.25
N ALA A 1175 -14.90 -0.90 34.08
CA ALA A 1175 -14.30 -1.11 32.77
C ALA A 1175 -15.05 -2.13 31.90
N LEU A 1176 -15.77 -3.10 32.50
CA LEU A 1176 -16.47 -4.15 31.76
C LEU A 1176 -17.82 -3.69 31.18
N THR A 1177 -18.41 -2.60 31.69
CA THR A 1177 -19.77 -2.17 31.32
C THR A 1177 -19.96 -2.00 29.82
N GLN A 1178 -19.09 -1.22 29.16
CA GLN A 1178 -19.16 -0.99 27.71
C GLN A 1178 -18.99 -2.28 26.89
N LEU A 1179 -18.06 -3.15 27.31
CA LEU A 1179 -17.83 -4.45 26.66
C LEU A 1179 -19.07 -5.34 26.73
N TYR A 1180 -19.75 -5.35 27.88
CA TYR A 1180 -20.95 -6.16 28.09
C TYR A 1180 -22.17 -5.58 27.35
N GLU A 1181 -22.31 -4.26 27.32
CA GLU A 1181 -23.38 -3.53 26.61
C GLU A 1181 -23.33 -3.78 25.10
N GLU A 1182 -22.20 -3.55 24.44
CA GLU A 1182 -22.02 -3.69 22.99
C GLU A 1182 -22.21 -5.13 22.49
N PHE A 1183 -21.87 -6.13 23.33
CA PHE A 1183 -22.13 -7.54 23.05
C PHE A 1183 -23.54 -8.02 23.48
N GLY A 1184 -24.41 -7.13 23.96
CA GLY A 1184 -25.86 -7.36 24.06
C GLY A 1184 -26.42 -7.60 25.47
N SER A 1185 -25.62 -7.35 26.52
CA SER A 1185 -26.13 -7.25 27.91
C SER A 1185 -27.05 -6.04 28.05
N ARG A 1186 -27.97 -6.03 29.03
CA ARG A 1186 -28.98 -4.96 29.15
C ARG A 1186 -29.06 -4.33 30.53
N TRP A 1187 -29.27 -3.03 30.56
CA TRP A 1187 -29.65 -2.28 31.76
C TRP A 1187 -30.95 -2.84 32.37
N LEU A 1188 -30.94 -3.09 33.68
CA LEU A 1188 -31.99 -3.85 34.34
C LEU A 1188 -33.35 -3.14 34.31
N SER A 1189 -33.40 -1.81 34.50
CA SER A 1189 -34.67 -1.07 34.48
C SER A 1189 -35.38 -1.14 33.12
N HIS A 1190 -34.63 -1.22 32.02
CA HIS A 1190 -35.17 -1.35 30.66
C HIS A 1190 -35.84 -2.72 30.42
N CYS A 1191 -35.54 -3.72 31.26
CA CYS A 1191 -36.11 -5.06 31.17
C CYS A 1191 -37.33 -5.25 32.12
N VAL A 1192 -37.52 -4.36 33.10
CA VAL A 1192 -38.58 -4.48 34.13
C VAL A 1192 -39.82 -3.67 33.73
N LYS A 1193 -40.85 -4.35 33.20
CA LYS A 1193 -42.16 -3.74 32.93
C LYS A 1193 -42.93 -3.52 34.23
N ARG A 1194 -42.91 -2.28 34.74
CA ARG A 1194 -43.72 -1.87 35.90
C ARG A 1194 -45.21 -1.74 35.52
N ILE A 1195 -46.01 -2.75 35.88
CA ILE A 1195 -47.47 -2.71 35.76
C ILE A 1195 -48.05 -2.17 37.06
N SER A 1196 -48.59 -0.95 37.04
CA SER A 1196 -49.28 -0.34 38.17
C SER A 1196 -50.79 -0.62 38.11
N THR A 1197 -51.25 -1.66 38.78
CA THR A 1197 -52.68 -1.90 38.99
C THR A 1197 -53.23 -0.93 40.02
N HIS A 1198 -54.11 -0.01 39.61
CA HIS A 1198 -54.88 0.80 40.55
C HIS A 1198 -55.92 -0.08 41.27
N THR A 1199 -55.58 -0.55 42.47
CA THR A 1199 -56.58 -0.99 43.46
C THR A 1199 -57.25 0.27 44.00
N GLY A 1200 -58.49 0.53 43.57
CA GLY A 1200 -59.19 1.77 43.89
C GLY A 1200 -59.74 1.79 45.32
N SER A 1201 -59.58 2.95 45.98
CA SER A 1201 -60.28 3.40 47.18
C SER A 1201 -60.31 4.92 47.17
#